data_AF-A0A261A8Z5-F1
#
_entry.id   AF-A0A261A8Z5-F1
#
_cell.length_a   1.000
_cell.length_b   1.000
_cell.length_c   1.000
_cell.angle_alpha   90.00
_cell.angle_beta   90.00
_cell.angle_gamma   90.00
#
_symmetry.space_group_name_H-M   'P 1'
#
loop_
_entity.id
_entity.type
_entity.pdbx_description
1 polymer ?
#
loop_
_entity_poly.entity_id
_entity_poly.type
_entity_poly.pdbx_seq_one_letter_code
_entity_poly.pdbx_strand_id
1 'polypeptide(L)'
;MNLLLLLLATALWNSNLGSEEGCPERCTCDKKGFTVDCSSAGLIGIPKGISRNVRSLVLRNNRIHTLKRSDLAGLTQLESLVLTHNKIKVVEENILDDLHELKRLSLSHNELIYIPPLCSDSRPLASLNLKRNRIQFIDEQLLQYFPDLVQIDLSHNRIQSLRTKLVSKVKALLRKVEWERQAYCTNPIELRHQALDEVEDSLLKCAKPEEVSWTGEDFKLICAKNSTKPVVWLYENSEVDSSSLEGYEIHDSVITLPRKTNVNSMRCTFDYDHVPHHRRLRQTHNHANGAPQFTYKPRDNSYREGSEVKINCEVMGTPKPNIIWYHNGQRFVSSRKRQLGLSNNVLRIYPFLEEDSGRYTCEAVNSIGKVSHTFSLDLISSIPPNIYEGPQSVSQNVGGQVVFVCKAKGNPKPDYTWSFDGSTIGHIKGRFMVSDDGTELRISNIEKKDEGYYSCMAGNPVGAMSADAKLTVIGGETKKASAPQIDEELLRAIAQKARQNVESAVEKTRKQLNQDKITNTNDLKRLFRFSTPKQAVELSKAREIYEESVRLVREHVEKGLILNVDELHPKNVSYESVLHVTHVQALMGLSGCHTGQFKNPCTDTCFHKKYRSFDGQCNNQNKPMYGVSLMPLRRLLKPVYENGFNTPVGWEKGRLYNGYPMPNVREVSRQLVATESITPHQKLSSMVMQWGQFVDHDLTHTVTALSRHSYATGSFCNKTCDNLDPCFNIPLSPNDPRVLSGSAKYPCIEFERSAAVCGSGETSLVFNRVTYREQMNALTSFLDASNVYGSNEVQAQELRDTYNNKGMLRYDITSSAGKEYLPFEKDSNMDCRRNFSEENPIRCFLAGDLRANEQLALAATHTIFIREHNRIAKKLNKMNGNWDGEVIYHETRKIIGAMMQHITFKHWLPVVFGSQDQVDKYVGKYQGYDPAIDSSVTNAFATAAFRFGHTIINPTLFRLGNDFMPIKQGHIALHKAFFTPELVLTEGGIDPLLRGLFASPLKHPMSTQLLNMELIEKLFMKGHEVSLDLAVMNIQRSRDHGLPSYTEYRKLCNLPVPARWEDMKGYIKDDMIIQKLRGLYGVPENIDLWVGGIVEEKIENGLFGPTFACIIGEQFRKMRDGDRFWYEKDGVFTQEQLKEIKKVTLARLLCDNGDEIDRIQKDVFMYPGKEKENYGTCEETEMMNLMAWNKCCDDVCPTMLDRILRSRHRGSRLHGCNQNGLWRPEGAKWIPPNEYCTECVCQGSRVWCSTKEDCSDNRSPFK
;
A
#
# COMPACT_ATOMS: atom_id res chain seq x y z
N MET A 1 -57.26 -27.25 56.21
CA MET A 1 -57.72 -26.95 54.84
C MET A 1 -58.89 -25.97 54.94
N ASN A 2 -58.60 -24.68 55.21
CA ASN A 2 -59.51 -23.51 55.16
C ASN A 2 -58.87 -22.26 55.83
N LEU A 3 -57.59 -21.98 55.56
CA LEU A 3 -56.97 -20.70 55.95
C LEU A 3 -55.99 -20.15 54.92
N LEU A 4 -55.92 -20.77 53.73
CA LEU A 4 -55.09 -20.32 52.62
C LEU A 4 -55.86 -19.53 51.55
N LEU A 5 -57.17 -19.31 51.75
CA LEU A 5 -58.05 -18.62 50.81
C LEU A 5 -58.67 -17.32 51.35
N LEU A 6 -58.38 -16.92 52.60
CA LEU A 6 -58.88 -15.66 53.18
C LEU A 6 -57.85 -14.52 53.24
N LEU A 7 -56.60 -14.73 52.82
CA LEU A 7 -55.56 -13.69 52.79
C LEU A 7 -55.33 -13.09 51.39
N LEU A 8 -56.25 -13.32 50.45
CA LEU A 8 -56.19 -12.81 49.08
C LEU A 8 -57.14 -11.61 48.81
N ALA A 9 -57.76 -10.99 49.82
CA ALA A 9 -58.82 -9.99 49.59
C ALA A 9 -58.74 -8.64 50.35
N THR A 10 -57.68 -8.31 51.09
CA THR A 10 -57.63 -7.02 51.84
C THR A 10 -56.30 -6.26 51.75
N ALA A 11 -55.71 -6.17 50.56
CA ALA A 11 -54.60 -5.24 50.30
C ALA A 11 -54.82 -4.37 49.04
N LEU A 12 -56.07 -4.06 48.74
CA LEU A 12 -56.43 -2.91 47.89
C LEU A 12 -57.00 -1.82 48.80
N TRP A 13 -56.38 -0.64 48.72
CA TRP A 13 -56.65 0.62 49.43
C TRP A 13 -56.15 0.76 50.87
N ASN A 14 -54.84 1.04 50.99
CA ASN A 14 -54.45 2.36 51.49
C ASN A 14 -53.25 2.87 50.69
N SER A 15 -53.53 3.80 49.79
CA SER A 15 -52.58 4.53 48.96
C SER A 15 -52.07 5.79 49.68
N ASN A 16 -50.81 6.12 49.36
CA ASN A 16 -50.09 7.39 49.59
C ASN A 16 -49.31 7.55 50.91
N LEU A 17 -48.05 7.09 50.87
CA LEU A 17 -46.85 7.89 51.19
C LEU A 17 -45.65 7.24 50.46
N GLY A 18 -44.94 8.03 49.64
CA GLY A 18 -44.25 7.58 48.42
C GLY A 18 -42.91 6.85 48.59
N SER A 19 -42.68 5.87 47.71
CA SER A 19 -41.36 5.39 47.31
C SER A 19 -41.12 5.83 45.86
N GLU A 20 -40.10 6.66 45.64
CA GLU A 20 -39.74 7.26 44.35
C GLU A 20 -39.30 6.16 43.35
N GLU A 21 -40.11 5.89 42.33
CA GLU A 21 -39.70 5.05 41.19
C GLU A 21 -38.53 5.71 40.45
N GLY A 22 -37.41 4.99 40.35
CA GLY A 22 -36.27 5.38 39.50
C GLY A 22 -35.02 5.87 40.22
N CYS A 23 -34.95 5.76 41.56
CA CYS A 23 -33.75 6.07 42.33
C CYS A 23 -33.00 4.81 42.81
N PRO A 24 -31.77 4.54 42.32
CA PRO A 24 -31.00 3.39 42.80
C PRO A 24 -30.61 3.51 44.28
N GLU A 25 -30.52 2.38 44.98
CA GLU A 25 -30.37 2.27 46.45
C GLU A 25 -29.14 2.99 47.04
N ARG A 26 -28.11 3.28 46.23
CA ARG A 26 -26.88 3.99 46.63
C ARG A 26 -26.76 5.38 46.00
N CYS A 27 -27.84 5.89 45.43
CA CYS A 27 -27.89 7.17 44.76
C CYS A 27 -28.90 8.09 45.46
N THR A 28 -28.71 9.37 45.26
CA THR A 28 -29.66 10.41 45.67
C THR A 28 -30.35 10.95 44.43
N CYS A 29 -31.67 11.11 44.51
CA CYS A 29 -32.45 11.60 43.39
C CYS A 29 -33.28 12.81 43.81
N ASP A 30 -33.57 13.68 42.84
CA ASP A 30 -34.57 14.71 43.08
C ASP A 30 -35.99 14.10 43.05
N LYS A 31 -36.96 14.84 43.60
CA LYS A 31 -38.37 14.42 43.70
C LYS A 31 -39.04 14.05 42.37
N LYS A 32 -38.40 14.36 41.23
CA LYS A 32 -38.89 14.10 39.87
C LYS A 32 -38.06 13.04 39.15
N GLY A 33 -36.99 12.52 39.77
CA GLY A 33 -36.02 11.60 39.17
C GLY A 33 -35.22 12.18 38.00
N PHE A 34 -35.18 13.51 37.84
CA PHE A 34 -34.47 14.15 36.72
C PHE A 34 -32.96 14.24 36.97
N THR A 35 -32.56 14.35 38.22
CA THR A 35 -31.17 14.31 38.65
C THR A 35 -30.95 13.07 39.48
N VAL A 36 -29.98 12.25 39.07
CA VAL A 36 -29.52 11.08 39.81
C VAL A 36 -28.04 11.26 40.13
N ASP A 37 -27.71 11.40 41.40
CA ASP A 37 -26.35 11.54 41.89
C ASP A 37 -25.94 10.30 42.70
N CYS A 38 -25.01 9.55 42.14
CA CYS A 38 -24.42 8.33 42.66
C CYS A 38 -22.93 8.54 43.00
N SER A 39 -22.54 9.74 43.40
CA SER A 39 -21.15 10.06 43.74
C SER A 39 -20.68 9.28 44.98
N SER A 40 -19.45 8.78 44.94
CA SER A 40 -18.80 8.05 46.05
C SER A 40 -19.54 6.79 46.51
N ALA A 41 -20.42 6.22 45.68
CA ALA A 41 -21.23 5.04 45.99
C ALA A 41 -20.44 3.69 45.90
N GLY A 42 -19.16 3.74 45.56
CA GLY A 42 -18.30 2.57 45.40
C GLY A 42 -18.65 1.73 44.17
N LEU A 43 -19.25 2.35 43.15
CA LEU A 43 -19.76 1.67 41.96
C LEU A 43 -18.63 1.19 41.06
N ILE A 44 -18.82 0.01 40.48
CA ILE A 44 -17.94 -0.57 39.45
C ILE A 44 -18.53 -0.49 38.03
N GLY A 45 -19.79 -0.04 37.91
CA GLY A 45 -20.52 0.20 36.66
C GLY A 45 -21.74 1.10 36.91
N ILE A 46 -22.49 1.46 35.86
CA ILE A 46 -23.70 2.29 35.99
C ILE A 46 -24.81 1.47 36.69
N PRO A 47 -25.46 1.99 37.74
CA PRO A 47 -26.48 1.26 38.48
C PRO A 47 -27.75 1.07 37.64
N LYS A 48 -28.40 -0.10 37.80
CA LYS A 48 -29.69 -0.39 37.16
C LYS A 48 -30.84 0.31 37.89
N GLY A 49 -31.95 0.53 37.18
CA GLY A 49 -33.16 1.14 37.75
C GLY A 49 -33.19 2.67 37.74
N ILE A 50 -32.29 3.30 36.98
CA ILE A 50 -32.34 4.74 36.72
C ILE A 50 -33.59 5.07 35.88
N SER A 51 -34.34 6.11 36.27
CA SER A 51 -35.50 6.59 35.52
C SER A 51 -35.14 6.94 34.07
N ARG A 52 -36.00 6.56 33.11
CA ARG A 52 -35.84 6.93 31.69
C ARG A 52 -35.97 8.44 31.43
N ASN A 53 -36.54 9.19 32.38
CA ASN A 53 -36.70 10.63 32.32
C ASN A 53 -35.51 11.39 32.93
N VAL A 54 -34.42 10.69 33.31
CA VAL A 54 -33.23 11.32 33.87
C VAL A 54 -32.61 12.30 32.86
N ARG A 55 -32.27 13.49 33.35
CA ARG A 55 -31.60 14.55 32.57
C ARG A 55 -30.17 14.79 33.01
N SER A 56 -29.83 14.47 34.26
CA SER A 56 -28.48 14.60 34.78
C SER A 56 -28.08 13.38 35.60
N LEU A 57 -27.03 12.69 35.18
CA LEU A 57 -26.46 11.53 35.85
C LEU A 57 -25.04 11.84 36.34
N VAL A 58 -24.83 11.78 37.65
CA VAL A 58 -23.57 12.10 38.31
C VAL A 58 -22.99 10.86 38.98
N LEU A 59 -21.80 10.45 38.56
CA LEU A 59 -21.12 9.21 38.96
C LEU A 59 -19.67 9.50 39.42
N ARG A 60 -19.47 10.55 40.22
CA ARG A 60 -18.12 10.98 40.63
C ARG A 60 -17.50 10.05 41.67
N ASN A 61 -16.16 9.97 41.70
CA ASN A 61 -15.42 9.26 42.77
C ASN A 61 -15.82 7.79 42.95
N ASN A 62 -16.00 7.07 41.85
CA ASN A 62 -16.33 5.64 41.85
C ASN A 62 -15.14 4.80 41.30
N ARG A 63 -15.35 3.50 41.12
CA ARG A 63 -14.35 2.54 40.61
C ARG A 63 -14.76 1.97 39.25
N ILE A 64 -15.42 2.77 38.41
CA ILE A 64 -15.87 2.34 37.09
C ILE A 64 -14.64 2.21 36.18
N HIS A 65 -14.45 1.02 35.59
CA HIS A 65 -13.29 0.70 34.74
C HIS A 65 -13.57 0.82 33.24
N THR A 66 -14.81 0.57 32.84
CA THR A 66 -15.29 0.64 31.46
C THR A 66 -16.66 1.25 31.37
N LEU A 67 -16.96 1.88 30.24
CA LEU A 67 -18.26 2.44 29.92
C LEU A 67 -18.77 1.76 28.65
N LYS A 68 -19.89 1.05 28.74
CA LYS A 68 -20.51 0.35 27.59
C LYS A 68 -21.77 1.07 27.13
N ARG A 69 -22.11 0.96 25.84
CA ARG A 69 -23.36 1.50 25.27
C ARG A 69 -24.59 0.94 25.98
N SER A 70 -24.57 -0.34 26.35
CA SER A 70 -25.66 -0.98 27.12
C SER A 70 -25.93 -0.33 28.47
N ASP A 71 -24.93 0.32 29.07
CA ASP A 71 -25.04 0.94 30.39
C ASP A 71 -25.84 2.25 30.34
N LEU A 72 -25.94 2.86 29.16
CA LEU A 72 -26.63 4.13 28.90
C LEU A 72 -27.90 3.94 28.04
N ALA A 73 -28.17 2.69 27.62
CA ALA A 73 -29.28 2.36 26.74
C ALA A 73 -30.63 2.74 27.37
N GLY A 74 -31.44 3.49 26.62
CA GLY A 74 -32.76 3.94 27.05
C GLY A 74 -32.79 5.23 27.87
N LEU A 75 -31.64 5.85 28.16
CA LEU A 75 -31.54 7.17 28.82
C LEU A 75 -31.64 8.31 27.79
N THR A 76 -32.64 8.28 26.92
CA THR A 76 -32.73 9.14 25.73
C THR A 76 -32.89 10.63 26.05
N GLN A 77 -33.35 10.98 27.25
CA GLN A 77 -33.52 12.36 27.73
C GLN A 77 -32.31 12.92 28.49
N LEU A 78 -31.20 12.17 28.56
CA LEU A 78 -30.03 12.57 29.34
C LEU A 78 -29.32 13.77 28.71
N GLU A 79 -29.28 14.89 29.42
CA GLU A 79 -28.64 16.14 28.98
C GLU A 79 -27.20 16.29 29.51
N SER A 80 -26.87 15.65 30.65
CA SER A 80 -25.58 15.79 31.34
C SER A 80 -25.11 14.48 31.96
N LEU A 81 -23.91 14.02 31.61
CA LEU A 81 -23.27 12.82 32.15
C LEU A 81 -21.90 13.15 32.76
N VAL A 82 -21.73 12.84 34.05
CA VAL A 82 -20.52 13.19 34.81
C VAL A 82 -19.87 11.95 35.41
N LEU A 83 -18.72 11.54 34.87
CA LEU A 83 -17.95 10.34 35.24
C LEU A 83 -16.56 10.68 35.81
N THR A 84 -16.43 11.85 36.41
CA THR A 84 -15.16 12.39 36.91
C THR A 84 -14.59 11.57 38.09
N HIS A 85 -13.26 11.39 38.16
CA HIS A 85 -12.56 10.62 39.21
C HIS A 85 -13.04 9.15 39.28
N ASN A 86 -12.92 8.44 38.18
CA ASN A 86 -13.13 6.99 38.10
C ASN A 86 -11.82 6.28 37.72
N LYS A 87 -11.92 5.05 37.22
CA LYS A 87 -10.81 4.24 36.72
C LYS A 87 -11.01 3.84 35.26
N ILE A 88 -11.72 4.69 34.50
CA ILE A 88 -12.09 4.40 33.13
C ILE A 88 -10.83 4.41 32.27
N LYS A 89 -10.48 3.25 31.73
CA LYS A 89 -9.31 3.10 30.88
C LYS A 89 -9.63 3.25 29.42
N VAL A 90 -10.84 2.85 29.00
CA VAL A 90 -11.31 3.08 27.64
C VAL A 90 -12.85 3.03 27.54
N VAL A 91 -13.36 3.68 26.50
CA VAL A 91 -14.77 4.00 26.22
C VAL A 91 -15.15 3.31 24.91
N GLU A 92 -16.34 2.70 24.86
CA GLU A 92 -16.85 2.07 23.64
C GLU A 92 -17.09 3.12 22.52
N GLU A 93 -16.80 2.77 21.28
CA GLU A 93 -17.11 3.62 20.11
C GLU A 93 -18.63 3.78 20.00
N ASN A 94 -19.10 4.94 19.53
CA ASN A 94 -20.53 5.22 19.35
C ASN A 94 -21.39 5.14 20.62
N ILE A 95 -20.78 5.27 21.81
CA ILE A 95 -21.48 5.20 23.09
C ILE A 95 -22.58 6.25 23.28
N LEU A 96 -22.53 7.35 22.51
CA LEU A 96 -23.52 8.43 22.57
C LEU A 96 -24.63 8.29 21.52
N ASP A 97 -24.67 7.19 20.76
CA ASP A 97 -25.67 7.00 19.70
C ASP A 97 -27.10 7.06 20.23
N ASP A 98 -27.37 6.54 21.44
CA ASP A 98 -28.73 6.52 22.03
C ASP A 98 -29.05 7.78 22.86
N LEU A 99 -28.10 8.71 22.98
CA LEU A 99 -28.19 9.89 23.85
C LEU A 99 -28.38 11.19 23.03
N HIS A 100 -29.56 11.32 22.42
CA HIS A 100 -29.86 12.40 21.49
C HIS A 100 -29.89 13.81 22.12
N GLU A 101 -30.14 13.90 23.44
CA GLU A 101 -30.23 15.18 24.16
C GLU A 101 -28.95 15.59 24.91
N LEU A 102 -27.87 14.78 24.81
CA LEU A 102 -26.68 14.98 25.64
C LEU A 102 -25.88 16.21 25.22
N LYS A 103 -25.79 17.18 26.13
CA LYS A 103 -25.08 18.46 25.94
C LYS A 103 -23.76 18.52 26.67
N ARG A 104 -23.59 17.75 27.76
CA ARG A 104 -22.38 17.77 28.58
C ARG A 104 -21.89 16.37 28.93
N LEU A 105 -20.62 16.11 28.64
CA LEU A 105 -19.93 14.88 29.01
C LEU A 105 -18.63 15.21 29.74
N SER A 106 -18.46 14.65 30.94
CA SER A 106 -17.22 14.78 31.71
C SER A 106 -16.63 13.41 32.02
N LEU A 107 -15.46 13.14 31.44
CA LEU A 107 -14.61 11.96 31.67
C LEU A 107 -13.28 12.35 32.33
N SER A 108 -13.24 13.48 33.02
CA SER A 108 -12.02 14.00 33.65
C SER A 108 -11.50 13.13 34.78
N HIS A 109 -10.17 13.14 34.99
CA HIS A 109 -9.48 12.38 36.06
C HIS A 109 -9.74 10.87 35.98
N ASN A 110 -9.55 10.31 34.78
CA ASN A 110 -9.62 8.88 34.48
C ASN A 110 -8.26 8.38 33.95
N GLU A 111 -8.21 7.19 33.35
CA GLU A 111 -6.98 6.54 32.86
C GLU A 111 -6.98 6.35 31.33
N LEU A 112 -7.73 7.17 30.59
CA LEU A 112 -7.91 7.06 29.13
C LEU A 112 -6.60 7.31 28.38
N ILE A 113 -6.20 6.39 27.49
CA ILE A 113 -5.00 6.54 26.63
C ILE A 113 -5.36 7.02 25.21
N TYR A 114 -6.59 6.76 24.78
CA TYR A 114 -7.16 7.10 23.47
C TYR A 114 -8.67 7.37 23.61
N ILE A 115 -9.24 8.18 22.71
CA ILE A 115 -10.67 8.46 22.63
C ILE A 115 -11.15 8.05 21.22
N PRO A 116 -12.04 7.05 21.09
CA PRO A 116 -12.65 6.70 19.80
C PRO A 116 -13.72 7.73 19.39
N PRO A 117 -14.20 7.68 18.13
CA PRO A 117 -15.45 8.33 17.75
C PRO A 117 -16.58 7.98 18.73
N LEU A 118 -17.19 9.00 19.32
CA LEU A 118 -18.17 8.82 20.40
C LEU A 118 -19.61 8.63 19.86
N CYS A 119 -19.86 8.92 18.59
CA CYS A 119 -21.13 8.74 17.89
C CYS A 119 -20.91 8.55 16.39
N SER A 120 -21.87 7.91 15.73
CA SER A 120 -21.83 7.60 14.29
C SER A 120 -22.43 8.71 13.41
N ASP A 121 -23.17 9.62 14.02
CA ASP A 121 -23.88 10.74 13.41
C ASP A 121 -23.85 11.98 14.31
N SER A 122 -24.33 13.11 13.80
CA SER A 122 -24.29 14.41 14.49
C SER A 122 -25.02 14.40 15.84
N ARG A 123 -24.42 14.98 16.88
CA ARG A 123 -24.96 15.06 18.25
C ARG A 123 -24.79 16.48 18.85
N PRO A 124 -25.70 16.93 19.73
CA PRO A 124 -25.72 18.30 20.26
C PRO A 124 -24.76 18.52 21.45
N LEU A 125 -23.63 17.80 21.48
CA LEU A 125 -22.70 17.85 22.59
C LEU A 125 -21.99 19.21 22.61
N ALA A 126 -22.25 20.03 23.62
CA ALA A 126 -21.71 21.38 23.77
C ALA A 126 -20.41 21.42 24.60
N SER A 127 -20.25 20.51 25.57
CA SER A 127 -19.07 20.47 26.45
C SER A 127 -18.53 19.05 26.61
N LEU A 128 -17.24 18.87 26.35
CA LEU A 128 -16.50 17.61 26.51
C LEU A 128 -15.27 17.81 27.40
N ASN A 129 -15.30 17.28 28.62
CA ASN A 129 -14.18 17.40 29.56
C ASN A 129 -13.39 16.09 29.65
N LEU A 130 -12.15 16.11 29.16
CA LEU A 130 -11.20 15.00 29.12
C LEU A 130 -9.94 15.27 29.94
N LYS A 131 -9.96 16.30 30.79
CA LYS A 131 -8.83 16.74 31.62
C LYS A 131 -8.23 15.62 32.46
N ARG A 132 -6.91 15.64 32.66
CA ARG A 132 -6.17 14.72 33.56
C ARG A 132 -6.45 13.24 33.27
N ASN A 133 -6.38 12.88 32.00
CA ASN A 133 -6.32 11.50 31.53
C ASN A 133 -4.87 11.17 31.10
N ARG A 134 -4.68 10.13 30.28
CA ARG A 134 -3.39 9.71 29.71
C ARG A 134 -3.42 9.76 28.17
N ILE A 135 -4.29 10.59 27.59
CA ILE A 135 -4.59 10.59 26.16
C ILE A 135 -3.35 11.05 25.39
N GLN A 136 -2.88 10.24 24.44
CA GLN A 136 -1.72 10.58 23.60
C GLN A 136 -2.12 11.09 22.21
N PHE A 137 -3.28 10.66 21.73
CA PHE A 137 -3.80 10.95 20.39
C PHE A 137 -5.31 11.17 20.43
N ILE A 138 -5.79 12.01 19.52
CA ILE A 138 -7.22 12.29 19.32
C ILE A 138 -7.56 12.01 17.86
N ASP A 139 -8.58 11.18 17.65
CA ASP A 139 -9.08 10.89 16.31
C ASP A 139 -9.58 12.18 15.62
N GLU A 140 -9.22 12.39 14.34
CA GLU A 140 -9.68 13.54 13.55
C GLU A 140 -11.21 13.58 13.39
N GLN A 141 -11.86 12.42 13.46
CA GLN A 141 -13.30 12.24 13.38
C GLN A 141 -13.99 12.53 14.72
N LEU A 142 -13.27 12.61 15.85
CA LEU A 142 -13.89 12.85 17.16
C LEU A 142 -14.75 14.11 17.16
N LEU A 143 -14.27 15.19 16.53
CA LEU A 143 -14.98 16.47 16.47
C LEU A 143 -15.91 16.60 15.25
N GLN A 144 -15.93 15.61 14.35
CA GLN A 144 -16.76 15.68 13.14
C GLN A 144 -18.25 15.61 13.45
N TYR A 145 -18.61 14.89 14.50
CA TYR A 145 -20.01 14.59 14.84
C TYR A 145 -20.56 15.52 15.93
N PHE A 146 -19.83 16.55 16.36
CA PHE A 146 -20.26 17.50 17.38
C PHE A 146 -20.23 18.94 16.86
N PRO A 147 -21.18 19.34 15.99
CA PRO A 147 -21.21 20.70 15.43
C PRO A 147 -21.47 21.78 16.49
N ASP A 148 -22.14 21.42 17.59
CA ASP A 148 -22.51 22.32 18.69
C ASP A 148 -21.47 22.39 19.80
N LEU A 149 -20.35 21.65 19.66
CA LEU A 149 -19.28 21.70 20.64
C LEU A 149 -18.77 23.13 20.73
N VAL A 150 -18.69 23.64 21.95
CA VAL A 150 -18.12 24.95 22.27
C VAL A 150 -16.96 24.82 23.24
N GLN A 151 -16.97 23.80 24.09
CA GLN A 151 -15.94 23.61 25.11
C GLN A 151 -15.34 22.20 25.03
N ILE A 152 -14.00 22.12 24.95
CA ILE A 152 -13.24 20.89 25.12
C ILE A 152 -12.06 21.12 26.07
N ASP A 153 -11.94 20.33 27.12
CA ASP A 153 -10.82 20.40 28.07
C ASP A 153 -9.93 19.15 27.93
N LEU A 154 -8.78 19.33 27.29
CA LEU A 154 -7.75 18.29 27.09
C LEU A 154 -6.56 18.45 28.03
N SER A 155 -6.62 19.40 28.97
CA SER A 155 -5.46 19.78 29.77
C SER A 155 -4.94 18.60 30.61
N HIS A 156 -3.62 18.57 30.83
CA HIS A 156 -2.95 17.53 31.62
C HIS A 156 -3.14 16.10 31.08
N ASN A 157 -3.18 15.96 29.75
CA ASN A 157 -3.04 14.68 29.03
C ASN A 157 -1.59 14.49 28.55
N ARG A 158 -1.33 13.45 27.74
CA ARG A 158 0.00 13.11 27.19
C ARG A 158 0.06 13.30 25.67
N ILE A 159 -0.68 14.27 25.14
CA ILE A 159 -0.80 14.49 23.70
C ILE A 159 0.53 14.99 23.15
N GLN A 160 1.15 14.20 22.27
CA GLN A 160 2.48 14.51 21.71
C GLN A 160 2.40 15.25 20.38
N SER A 161 1.31 15.10 19.63
CA SER A 161 1.04 15.89 18.42
C SER A 161 -0.46 16.01 18.17
N LEU A 162 -0.90 17.17 17.65
CA LEU A 162 -2.26 17.39 17.17
C LEU A 162 -2.20 17.61 15.65
N ARG A 163 -2.94 16.82 14.88
CA ARG A 163 -2.95 16.93 13.42
C ARG A 163 -3.56 18.27 12.97
N THR A 164 -3.03 18.88 11.90
CA THR A 164 -3.39 20.23 11.43
C THR A 164 -4.90 20.45 11.21
N LYS A 165 -5.64 19.44 10.71
CA LYS A 165 -7.10 19.49 10.56
C LYS A 165 -7.84 19.58 11.91
N LEU A 166 -7.41 18.79 12.89
CA LEU A 166 -7.97 18.83 14.24
C LEU A 166 -7.64 20.16 14.92
N VAL A 167 -6.40 20.64 14.77
CA VAL A 167 -5.96 21.98 15.23
C VAL A 167 -6.82 23.08 14.61
N SER A 168 -7.14 23.02 13.31
CA SER A 168 -8.00 24.03 12.67
C SER A 168 -9.42 24.06 13.23
N LYS A 169 -9.99 22.90 13.58
CA LYS A 169 -11.30 22.79 14.22
C LYS A 169 -11.26 23.27 15.68
N VAL A 170 -10.24 22.88 16.44
CA VAL A 170 -10.02 23.35 17.82
C VAL A 170 -9.75 24.86 17.86
N LYS A 171 -9.00 25.42 16.90
CA LYS A 171 -8.80 26.87 16.71
C LYS A 171 -10.14 27.59 16.40
N ALA A 172 -11.02 26.99 15.60
CA ALA A 172 -12.35 27.55 15.34
C ALA A 172 -13.28 27.52 16.57
N LEU A 173 -13.17 26.48 17.40
CA LEU A 173 -13.83 26.34 18.71
C LEU A 173 -13.33 27.39 19.72
N LEU A 174 -12.01 27.54 19.86
CA LEU A 174 -11.38 28.52 20.77
C LEU A 174 -11.69 29.97 20.38
N ARG A 175 -11.76 30.27 19.07
CA ARG A 175 -12.22 31.57 18.55
C ARG A 175 -13.66 31.93 18.97
N LYS A 176 -14.54 30.95 19.22
CA LYS A 176 -15.91 31.18 19.73
C LYS A 176 -15.96 31.45 21.23
N VAL A 177 -15.01 30.95 22.01
CA VAL A 177 -15.01 31.02 23.49
C VAL A 177 -14.13 32.15 24.04
N GLU A 178 -13.00 32.45 23.41
CA GLU A 178 -12.03 33.47 23.89
C GLU A 178 -12.38 34.91 23.49
N TRP A 179 -13.30 35.11 22.52
CA TRP A 179 -13.68 36.47 22.08
C TRP A 179 -14.56 37.22 23.10
N GLU A 180 -15.10 36.54 24.12
CA GLU A 180 -15.97 37.15 25.14
C GLU A 180 -15.22 37.56 26.43
N ARG A 181 -13.99 37.09 26.68
CA ARG A 181 -13.31 37.30 27.99
C ARG A 181 -11.78 37.42 27.86
N GLN A 182 -11.29 38.67 27.84
CA GLN A 182 -10.00 39.09 28.42
C GLN A 182 -8.67 38.67 27.74
N ALA A 183 -7.92 39.62 27.16
CA ALA A 183 -6.49 39.88 27.47
C ALA A 183 -5.88 40.93 26.51
N TYR A 184 -5.75 42.17 27.02
CA TYR A 184 -4.89 43.21 26.45
C TYR A 184 -3.53 43.15 27.18
N CYS A 185 -2.44 43.08 26.41
CA CYS A 185 -1.04 43.25 26.81
C CYS A 185 -0.53 42.47 28.05
N THR A 186 -0.08 41.22 27.85
CA THR A 186 0.81 40.52 28.79
C THR A 186 1.94 39.77 28.06
N ASN A 187 3.08 39.64 28.74
CA ASN A 187 4.36 39.15 28.23
C ASN A 187 4.29 37.66 27.79
N PRO A 188 4.65 37.31 26.53
CA PRO A 188 4.54 35.95 25.99
C PRO A 188 5.42 34.85 26.64
N ILE A 189 6.35 35.20 27.53
CA ILE A 189 7.23 34.20 28.17
C ILE A 189 6.44 33.29 29.12
N GLU A 190 5.38 33.79 29.77
CA GLU A 190 4.59 32.99 30.72
C GLU A 190 3.67 31.95 30.04
N LEU A 191 3.33 32.13 28.76
CA LEU A 191 2.44 31.20 28.04
C LEU A 191 3.16 30.04 27.35
N ARG A 192 4.50 30.08 27.22
CA ARG A 192 5.29 29.04 26.52
C ARG A 192 5.53 27.77 27.34
N HIS A 193 5.15 27.73 28.61
CA HIS A 193 5.39 26.57 29.49
C HIS A 193 4.32 25.45 29.44
N GLN A 194 3.27 25.55 28.60
CA GLN A 194 2.16 24.56 28.58
C GLN A 194 1.79 24.01 27.17
N ALA A 195 2.79 23.71 26.34
CA ALA A 195 2.67 22.86 25.13
C ALA A 195 1.80 23.42 23.97
N LEU A 196 2.11 24.63 23.50
CA LEU A 196 1.64 25.17 22.21
C LEU A 196 2.80 25.89 21.52
N ASP A 197 3.64 25.16 20.78
CA ASP A 197 4.83 25.73 20.12
C ASP A 197 4.54 26.50 18.81
N GLU A 198 3.28 26.79 18.48
CA GLU A 198 2.95 27.60 17.30
C GLU A 198 1.81 28.58 17.60
N VAL A 199 2.11 29.62 18.37
CA VAL A 199 1.38 30.89 18.28
C VAL A 199 1.99 31.67 17.13
N GLU A 200 1.20 31.87 16.07
CA GLU A 200 1.59 32.66 14.90
C GLU A 200 1.84 34.11 15.30
N ASP A 201 3.04 34.64 15.02
CA ASP A 201 3.43 36.04 15.27
C ASP A 201 2.45 37.05 14.63
N SER A 202 1.71 36.63 13.61
CA SER A 202 0.67 37.43 12.93
C SER A 202 -0.56 37.75 13.77
N LEU A 203 -0.68 37.22 14.99
CA LEU A 203 -1.71 37.57 15.96
C LEU A 203 -1.25 38.65 16.97
N LEU A 204 0.01 39.12 16.88
CA LEU A 204 0.55 40.23 17.67
C LEU A 204 0.28 41.56 16.95
N LYS A 205 -0.60 42.41 17.51
CA LYS A 205 -0.97 43.72 16.93
C LYS A 205 -0.05 44.89 17.33
N CYS A 206 1.22 44.65 17.64
CA CYS A 206 2.21 45.73 17.83
C CYS A 206 3.43 45.44 16.97
N ALA A 207 3.76 46.33 16.04
CA ALA A 207 4.93 46.19 15.18
C ALA A 207 6.12 46.94 15.79
N LYS A 208 7.29 46.29 15.82
CA LYS A 208 8.57 46.94 16.12
C LYS A 208 9.12 47.52 14.80
N PRO A 209 9.44 48.81 14.72
CA PRO A 209 9.85 49.44 13.46
C PRO A 209 11.22 48.92 12.99
N GLU A 210 11.41 48.81 11.68
CA GLU A 210 12.68 48.41 11.05
C GLU A 210 13.53 49.65 10.72
N GLU A 211 14.83 49.61 11.00
CA GLU A 211 15.78 50.68 10.68
C GLU A 211 16.22 50.58 9.20
N VAL A 212 16.10 51.66 8.43
CA VAL A 212 16.19 51.57 6.95
C VAL A 212 17.39 52.31 6.35
N SER A 213 18.00 53.28 7.03
CA SER A 213 19.28 53.86 6.59
C SER A 213 19.93 54.76 7.65
N TRP A 214 21.27 54.75 7.70
CA TRP A 214 22.11 55.69 8.46
C TRP A 214 22.84 56.64 7.49
N THR A 215 22.75 57.95 7.71
CA THR A 215 23.40 58.97 6.86
C THR A 215 24.49 59.76 7.57
N GLY A 216 24.81 59.47 8.83
CA GLY A 216 25.89 60.12 9.59
C GLY A 216 25.45 60.88 10.83
N GLU A 217 24.29 61.55 10.78
CA GLU A 217 23.83 62.45 11.86
C GLU A 217 22.44 62.08 12.44
N ASP A 218 21.55 61.41 11.68
CA ASP A 218 20.17 61.04 12.11
C ASP A 218 19.80 59.56 11.85
N PHE A 219 18.82 59.03 12.58
CA PHE A 219 18.26 57.67 12.44
C PHE A 219 16.93 57.67 11.68
N LYS A 220 16.75 56.78 10.70
CA LYS A 220 15.51 56.67 9.92
C LYS A 220 14.83 55.30 10.10
N LEU A 221 13.66 55.30 10.73
CA LEU A 221 12.89 54.09 11.08
C LEU A 221 11.62 53.96 10.23
N ILE A 222 11.22 52.74 9.87
CA ILE A 222 10.01 52.44 9.09
C ILE A 222 9.10 51.43 9.81
N CYS A 223 7.83 51.79 9.98
CA CYS A 223 6.78 50.93 10.48
C CYS A 223 6.06 50.18 9.34
N ALA A 224 6.51 48.97 9.03
CA ALA A 224 6.01 48.09 7.97
C ALA A 224 5.97 48.70 6.55
N LYS A 225 6.89 48.23 5.68
CA LYS A 225 6.88 48.55 4.24
C LYS A 225 5.56 48.10 3.60
N ASN A 226 4.80 49.04 3.03
CA ASN A 226 3.55 48.84 2.25
C ASN A 226 2.20 48.75 3.01
N SER A 227 2.07 49.27 4.22
CA SER A 227 0.73 49.45 4.81
C SER A 227 -0.02 50.63 4.17
N THR A 228 -1.31 50.45 3.85
CA THR A 228 -2.19 51.51 3.31
C THR A 228 -3.02 52.21 4.39
N LYS A 229 -2.79 51.90 5.68
CA LYS A 229 -3.47 52.50 6.85
C LYS A 229 -2.55 53.52 7.54
N PRO A 230 -3.08 54.64 8.08
CA PRO A 230 -2.27 55.64 8.77
C PRO A 230 -1.60 55.06 10.02
N VAL A 231 -0.30 55.34 10.17
CA VAL A 231 0.56 54.83 11.25
C VAL A 231 0.64 55.86 12.36
N VAL A 232 0.47 55.41 13.60
CA VAL A 232 0.73 56.21 14.80
C VAL A 232 2.07 55.76 15.39
N TRP A 233 2.97 56.71 15.66
CA TRP A 233 4.26 56.49 16.30
C TRP A 233 4.16 56.73 17.81
N LEU A 234 4.68 55.78 18.59
CA LEU A 234 4.58 55.76 20.04
C LEU A 234 5.98 55.69 20.69
N TYR A 235 6.37 56.72 21.45
CA TYR A 235 7.57 56.70 22.29
C TYR A 235 7.16 56.44 23.72
N GLU A 236 7.65 55.35 24.30
CA GLU A 236 7.25 54.89 25.65
C GLU A 236 5.70 54.79 25.81
N ASN A 237 5.01 54.48 24.70
CA ASN A 237 3.56 54.34 24.57
C ASN A 237 2.73 55.66 24.53
N SER A 238 3.35 56.83 24.29
CA SER A 238 2.64 58.09 23.99
C SER A 238 2.76 58.49 22.52
N GLU A 239 1.69 59.02 21.91
CA GLU A 239 1.68 59.47 20.51
C GLU A 239 2.64 60.65 20.30
N VAL A 240 3.50 60.53 19.29
CA VAL A 240 4.48 61.55 18.92
C VAL A 240 4.02 62.19 17.62
N ASP A 241 3.74 63.49 17.65
CA ASP A 241 3.45 64.29 16.45
C ASP A 241 4.64 65.21 16.08
N SER A 242 4.65 65.71 14.86
CA SER A 242 5.72 66.56 14.32
C SER A 242 5.83 67.96 14.97
N SER A 243 4.92 68.31 15.87
CA SER A 243 4.87 69.58 16.62
C SER A 243 5.26 69.46 18.09
N SER A 244 5.48 68.22 18.58
CA SER A 244 5.63 67.91 20.00
C SER A 244 7.08 67.92 20.52
N LEU A 245 8.10 67.81 19.65
CA LEU A 245 9.53 67.70 20.02
C LEU A 245 10.46 68.28 18.93
N GLU A 246 11.46 69.09 19.32
CA GLU A 246 12.47 69.63 18.40
C GLU A 246 13.43 68.54 17.90
N GLY A 247 13.62 68.47 16.57
CA GLY A 247 14.59 67.58 15.90
C GLY A 247 14.04 66.24 15.38
N TYR A 248 12.72 66.02 15.43
CA TYR A 248 12.05 64.81 14.95
C TYR A 248 11.27 65.12 13.66
N GLU A 249 11.43 64.35 12.59
CA GLU A 249 10.68 64.51 11.33
C GLU A 249 9.86 63.24 11.00
N ILE A 250 8.53 63.35 10.88
CA ILE A 250 7.62 62.21 10.64
C ILE A 250 7.01 62.29 9.24
N HIS A 251 7.17 61.24 8.43
CA HIS A 251 6.59 61.09 7.09
C HIS A 251 5.92 59.71 6.91
N ASP A 252 4.59 59.66 7.05
CA ASP A 252 3.77 58.44 6.97
C ASP A 252 4.27 57.31 7.89
N SER A 253 4.62 56.15 7.34
CA SER A 253 5.17 55.02 8.07
C SER A 253 6.66 55.16 8.36
N VAL A 254 7.25 56.36 8.26
CA VAL A 254 8.68 56.63 8.47
C VAL A 254 8.89 57.77 9.47
N ILE A 255 9.80 57.60 10.44
CA ILE A 255 10.21 58.65 11.39
C ILE A 255 11.73 58.82 11.38
N THR A 256 12.19 60.07 11.34
CA THR A 256 13.60 60.46 11.44
C THR A 256 13.87 61.05 12.82
N LEU A 257 14.87 60.53 13.52
CA LEU A 257 15.16 60.81 14.93
C LEU A 257 16.62 61.30 15.09
N PRO A 258 16.90 62.26 16.00
CA PRO A 258 18.25 62.75 16.24
C PRO A 258 19.06 61.73 17.06
N ARG A 259 20.39 61.76 16.94
CA ARG A 259 21.32 60.71 17.40
C ARG A 259 21.21 60.27 18.87
N LYS A 260 20.62 61.07 19.77
CA LYS A 260 20.52 60.79 21.21
C LYS A 260 19.26 60.00 21.62
N THR A 261 18.35 59.71 20.69
CA THR A 261 17.05 59.11 21.01
C THR A 261 17.13 57.59 21.16
N ASN A 262 16.51 57.03 22.21
CA ASN A 262 16.51 55.58 22.47
C ASN A 262 15.54 54.85 21.52
N VAL A 263 16.07 54.43 20.38
CA VAL A 263 15.38 53.78 19.27
C VAL A 263 14.58 52.53 19.69
N ASN A 264 15.01 51.81 20.74
CA ASN A 264 14.36 50.58 21.21
C ASN A 264 13.02 50.81 21.92
N SER A 265 12.78 52.03 22.39
CA SER A 265 11.52 52.44 23.05
C SER A 265 10.46 52.88 22.04
N MET A 266 10.76 52.86 20.73
CA MET A 266 9.84 53.24 19.67
C MET A 266 8.96 52.08 19.21
N ARG A 267 7.66 52.35 19.08
CA ARG A 267 6.66 51.41 18.59
C ARG A 267 5.73 52.11 17.60
N CYS A 268 4.99 51.32 16.83
CA CYS A 268 4.03 51.87 15.88
C CYS A 268 2.81 50.94 15.70
N THR A 269 1.65 51.52 15.34
CA THR A 269 0.36 50.80 15.21
C THR A 269 -0.47 51.28 14.01
N PHE A 270 -1.37 50.41 13.52
CA PHE A 270 -2.28 50.62 12.37
C PHE A 270 -3.77 50.72 12.76
N ASP A 271 -4.08 50.76 14.06
CA ASP A 271 -5.44 50.80 14.62
C ASP A 271 -5.73 52.21 15.17
N TYR A 272 -6.54 53.00 14.47
CA TYR A 272 -6.71 54.45 14.69
C TYR A 272 -7.84 54.81 15.65
N ASP A 273 -8.81 53.90 15.90
CA ASP A 273 -9.96 54.15 16.79
C ASP A 273 -9.61 54.01 18.28
N HIS A 274 -8.37 53.59 18.58
CA HIS A 274 -7.88 53.30 19.92
C HIS A 274 -6.56 54.03 20.23
N VAL A 275 -6.30 55.16 19.55
CA VAL A 275 -5.20 56.09 19.85
C VAL A 275 -5.78 57.49 20.12
N PRO A 276 -5.37 58.19 21.20
CA PRO A 276 -5.92 59.51 21.53
C PRO A 276 -5.52 60.57 20.49
N HIS A 277 -6.48 60.99 19.65
CA HIS A 277 -6.40 62.00 18.56
C HIS A 277 -5.27 63.06 18.62
N HIS A 278 -4.60 63.34 17.47
CA HIS A 278 -4.74 64.61 16.69
C HIS A 278 -4.12 64.62 15.24
N ARG A 279 -4.99 64.84 14.22
CA ARG A 279 -4.89 65.46 12.84
C ARG A 279 -3.89 64.99 11.71
N ARG A 280 -4.41 65.02 10.45
CA ARG A 280 -3.98 64.40 9.15
C ARG A 280 -3.32 65.38 8.12
N LEU A 281 -2.65 64.88 7.03
CA LEU A 281 -2.98 65.14 5.58
C LEU A 281 -2.04 64.51 4.47
N ARG A 282 -2.68 63.70 3.59
CA ARG A 282 -2.56 63.27 2.14
C ARG A 282 -1.37 63.52 1.15
N GLN A 283 -0.94 62.39 0.51
CA GLN A 283 -0.80 61.98 -0.92
C GLN A 283 -0.01 62.78 -2.01
N THR A 284 0.81 62.07 -2.83
CA THR A 284 0.58 61.73 -4.27
C THR A 284 1.68 60.84 -4.92
N HIS A 285 1.31 60.04 -5.95
CA HIS A 285 2.05 59.00 -6.69
C HIS A 285 2.94 59.50 -7.85
N ASN A 286 3.87 58.65 -8.35
CA ASN A 286 4.02 58.40 -9.81
C ASN A 286 4.79 57.10 -10.19
N HIS A 287 4.33 56.47 -11.28
CA HIS A 287 4.73 55.19 -11.90
C HIS A 287 5.72 55.36 -13.07
N ALA A 288 6.45 54.29 -13.47
CA ALA A 288 7.13 54.18 -14.76
C ALA A 288 6.74 52.89 -15.54
N ASN A 289 6.54 53.02 -16.86
CA ASN A 289 6.01 52.02 -17.81
C ASN A 289 7.11 51.23 -18.58
N GLY A 290 6.80 50.08 -19.22
CA GLY A 290 7.77 49.26 -20.00
C GLY A 290 7.20 48.36 -21.14
N ALA A 291 8.00 48.10 -22.18
CA ALA A 291 7.65 47.33 -23.39
C ALA A 291 7.52 45.79 -23.16
N PRO A 292 6.89 45.03 -24.07
CA PRO A 292 6.66 43.60 -23.91
C PRO A 292 7.95 42.79 -24.06
N GLN A 293 8.15 41.78 -23.21
CA GLN A 293 9.29 40.85 -23.26
C GLN A 293 8.82 39.42 -23.03
N PHE A 294 9.37 38.44 -23.76
CA PHE A 294 9.04 37.02 -23.57
C PHE A 294 9.60 36.49 -22.25
N THR A 295 8.73 35.95 -21.40
CA THR A 295 9.11 35.14 -20.24
C THR A 295 9.21 33.66 -20.62
N TYR A 296 8.49 33.23 -21.66
CA TYR A 296 8.58 31.88 -22.19
C TYR A 296 8.35 31.85 -23.72
N LYS A 297 9.28 31.22 -24.45
CA LYS A 297 9.26 31.06 -25.91
C LYS A 297 9.00 29.58 -26.28
N PRO A 298 7.93 29.28 -27.03
CA PRO A 298 7.67 27.92 -27.53
C PRO A 298 8.76 27.48 -28.54
N ARG A 299 9.04 26.17 -28.63
CA ARG A 299 10.11 25.58 -29.45
C ARG A 299 9.55 24.62 -30.50
N ASP A 300 10.34 24.35 -31.53
CA ASP A 300 10.04 23.35 -32.55
C ASP A 300 9.75 21.99 -31.92
N ASN A 301 8.69 21.32 -32.37
CA ASN A 301 8.26 20.03 -31.84
C ASN A 301 7.58 19.19 -32.91
N SER A 302 7.58 17.88 -32.74
CA SER A 302 6.90 16.98 -33.67
C SER A 302 5.83 16.16 -32.93
N TYR A 303 4.65 16.00 -33.53
CA TYR A 303 3.49 15.36 -32.92
C TYR A 303 2.96 14.22 -33.79
N ARG A 304 2.14 13.34 -33.21
CA ARG A 304 1.51 12.24 -33.95
C ARG A 304 0.15 12.68 -34.47
N GLU A 305 -0.26 12.15 -35.61
CA GLU A 305 -1.59 12.41 -36.15
C GLU A 305 -2.67 12.01 -35.14
N GLY A 306 -3.68 12.86 -34.94
CA GLY A 306 -4.77 12.63 -33.99
C GLY A 306 -4.49 13.10 -32.55
N SER A 307 -3.25 13.50 -32.21
CA SER A 307 -2.91 13.93 -30.84
C SER A 307 -3.43 15.33 -30.49
N GLU A 308 -3.53 15.64 -29.19
CA GLU A 308 -3.83 16.99 -28.72
C GLU A 308 -2.55 17.77 -28.47
N VAL A 309 -2.41 18.92 -29.11
CA VAL A 309 -1.24 19.81 -29.01
C VAL A 309 -1.61 21.07 -28.26
N LYS A 310 -0.79 21.47 -27.28
CA LYS A 310 -0.93 22.71 -26.50
C LYS A 310 0.38 23.46 -26.49
N ILE A 311 0.34 24.73 -26.84
CA ILE A 311 1.51 25.58 -27.06
C ILE A 311 1.33 26.86 -26.27
N ASN A 312 2.29 27.18 -25.40
CA ASN A 312 2.26 28.37 -24.57
C ASN A 312 3.22 29.43 -25.07
N CYS A 313 2.80 30.69 -25.01
CA CYS A 313 3.59 31.86 -25.33
C CYS A 313 3.35 32.93 -24.28
N GLU A 314 4.35 33.22 -23.46
CA GLU A 314 4.20 34.08 -22.29
C GLU A 314 5.08 35.31 -22.36
N VAL A 315 4.49 36.46 -22.05
CA VAL A 315 5.10 37.79 -22.19
C VAL A 315 4.72 38.70 -21.02
N MET A 316 5.62 39.59 -20.63
CA MET A 316 5.44 40.61 -19.60
C MET A 316 5.58 42.02 -20.20
N GLY A 317 4.87 43.04 -19.69
CA GLY A 317 4.98 44.43 -20.14
C GLY A 317 3.90 45.33 -19.51
N THR A 318 4.17 46.64 -19.42
CA THR A 318 3.27 47.64 -18.80
C THR A 318 3.12 48.84 -19.74
N PRO A 319 1.99 49.04 -20.44
CA PRO A 319 0.71 48.34 -20.28
C PRO A 319 0.73 46.87 -20.75
N LYS A 320 -0.22 46.05 -20.26
CA LYS A 320 -0.27 44.60 -20.53
C LYS A 320 -0.32 44.31 -22.05
N PRO A 321 0.59 43.48 -22.59
CA PRO A 321 0.62 43.17 -24.03
C PRO A 321 -0.50 42.23 -24.49
N ASN A 322 -1.01 42.48 -25.70
CA ASN A 322 -1.95 41.63 -26.42
C ASN A 322 -1.19 40.62 -27.29
N ILE A 323 -1.59 39.35 -27.26
CA ILE A 323 -0.93 38.24 -27.95
C ILE A 323 -1.73 37.83 -29.20
N ILE A 324 -1.03 37.71 -30.32
CA ILE A 324 -1.55 37.37 -31.64
C ILE A 324 -0.75 36.16 -32.16
N TRP A 325 -1.47 35.14 -32.66
CA TRP A 325 -0.86 33.95 -33.25
C TRP A 325 -0.97 33.96 -34.77
N TYR A 326 0.01 33.35 -35.43
CA TYR A 326 0.03 33.10 -36.86
C TYR A 326 0.41 31.64 -37.13
N HIS A 327 -0.14 31.05 -38.18
CA HIS A 327 0.21 29.72 -38.70
C HIS A 327 0.50 29.84 -40.20
N ASN A 328 1.68 29.39 -40.60
CA ASN A 328 2.22 29.53 -41.96
C ASN A 328 2.14 30.98 -42.49
N GLY A 329 2.34 31.96 -41.61
CA GLY A 329 2.31 33.39 -41.93
C GLY A 329 0.91 34.01 -41.97
N GLN A 330 -0.17 33.23 -41.88
CA GLN A 330 -1.54 33.73 -41.81
C GLN A 330 -2.00 33.90 -40.36
N ARG A 331 -2.80 34.93 -40.08
CA ARG A 331 -3.30 35.19 -38.72
C ARG A 331 -4.19 34.04 -38.27
N PHE A 332 -3.87 33.47 -37.11
CA PHE A 332 -4.57 32.33 -36.57
C PHE A 332 -5.99 32.71 -36.12
N VAL A 333 -7.00 31.95 -36.58
CA VAL A 333 -8.39 32.15 -36.22
C VAL A 333 -8.87 30.98 -35.36
N SER A 334 -9.40 31.29 -34.18
CA SER A 334 -9.92 30.27 -33.26
C SER A 334 -11.16 29.58 -33.87
N SER A 335 -11.20 28.24 -33.79
CA SER A 335 -12.28 27.38 -34.26
C SER A 335 -12.60 26.28 -33.23
N ARG A 336 -13.61 25.44 -33.49
CA ARG A 336 -14.00 24.36 -32.57
C ARG A 336 -12.88 23.34 -32.32
N LYS A 337 -12.05 23.06 -33.34
CA LYS A 337 -10.94 22.09 -33.29
C LYS A 337 -9.59 22.72 -32.94
N ARG A 338 -9.43 24.03 -33.10
CA ARG A 338 -8.21 24.76 -32.72
C ARG A 338 -8.53 26.04 -31.98
N GLN A 339 -8.20 26.10 -30.69
CA GLN A 339 -8.72 27.09 -29.75
C GLN A 339 -7.60 27.93 -29.13
N LEU A 340 -7.87 29.23 -28.95
CA LEU A 340 -7.02 30.13 -28.14
C LEU A 340 -7.61 30.27 -26.72
N GLY A 341 -6.76 30.26 -25.70
CA GLY A 341 -7.16 30.48 -24.31
C GLY A 341 -7.68 31.92 -24.06
N LEU A 342 -8.33 32.16 -22.92
CA LEU A 342 -8.96 33.45 -22.57
C LEU A 342 -8.01 34.67 -22.63
N SER A 343 -6.71 34.46 -22.42
CA SER A 343 -5.65 35.48 -22.53
C SER A 343 -4.84 35.41 -23.82
N ASN A 344 -5.24 34.57 -24.79
CA ASN A 344 -4.55 34.27 -26.05
C ASN A 344 -3.08 33.81 -25.91
N ASN A 345 -2.61 33.52 -24.70
CA ASN A 345 -1.25 33.05 -24.42
C ASN A 345 -1.08 31.53 -24.64
N VAL A 346 -2.16 30.80 -24.92
CA VAL A 346 -2.16 29.35 -25.15
C VAL A 346 -2.93 29.01 -26.42
N LEU A 347 -2.29 28.27 -27.33
CA LEU A 347 -2.89 27.69 -28.53
C LEU A 347 -3.09 26.18 -28.32
N ARG A 348 -4.31 25.69 -28.51
CA ARG A 348 -4.70 24.27 -28.41
C ARG A 348 -5.18 23.76 -29.75
N ILE A 349 -4.64 22.64 -30.24
CA ILE A 349 -5.02 21.99 -31.50
C ILE A 349 -5.44 20.55 -31.18
N TYR A 350 -6.66 20.16 -31.53
CA TYR A 350 -7.11 18.78 -31.43
C TYR A 350 -8.25 18.44 -32.41
N PRO A 351 -8.12 17.35 -33.18
CA PRO A 351 -6.92 16.53 -33.37
C PRO A 351 -5.82 17.28 -34.15
N PHE A 352 -4.55 16.94 -33.93
CA PHE A 352 -3.40 17.42 -34.72
C PHE A 352 -3.30 16.62 -36.02
N LEU A 353 -3.51 17.29 -37.15
CA LEU A 353 -3.55 16.69 -38.48
C LEU A 353 -2.42 17.25 -39.36
N GLU A 354 -2.21 16.68 -40.55
CA GLU A 354 -1.19 17.16 -41.49
C GLU A 354 -1.34 18.66 -41.80
N GLU A 355 -2.59 19.14 -41.93
CA GLU A 355 -2.91 20.55 -42.12
C GLU A 355 -2.49 21.47 -40.96
N ASP A 356 -2.29 20.93 -39.75
CA ASP A 356 -1.82 21.67 -38.58
C ASP A 356 -0.28 21.70 -38.48
N SER A 357 0.42 21.01 -39.37
CA SER A 357 1.88 21.08 -39.45
C SER A 357 2.35 22.38 -40.09
N GLY A 358 3.58 22.78 -39.81
CA GLY A 358 4.19 24.00 -40.34
C GLY A 358 4.54 25.02 -39.26
N ARG A 359 4.74 26.27 -39.69
CA ARG A 359 5.44 27.29 -38.92
C ARG A 359 4.47 28.20 -38.17
N TYR A 360 4.56 28.21 -36.85
CA TYR A 360 3.75 29.05 -35.96
C TYR A 360 4.53 30.25 -35.45
N THR A 361 3.88 31.41 -35.36
CA THR A 361 4.47 32.62 -34.77
C THR A 361 3.55 33.18 -33.70
N CYS A 362 4.08 33.41 -32.51
CA CYS A 362 3.40 34.14 -31.45
C CYS A 362 3.99 35.54 -31.33
N GLU A 363 3.12 36.54 -31.24
CA GLU A 363 3.47 37.95 -31.31
C GLU A 363 2.73 38.75 -30.24
N ALA A 364 3.48 39.47 -29.40
CA ALA A 364 2.94 40.27 -28.30
C ALA A 364 3.18 41.75 -28.51
N VAL A 365 2.13 42.57 -28.33
CA VAL A 365 2.15 44.01 -28.62
C VAL A 365 1.52 44.79 -27.47
N ASN A 366 2.18 45.84 -26.98
CA ASN A 366 1.55 46.90 -26.18
C ASN A 366 1.85 48.28 -26.81
N SER A 367 1.42 49.36 -26.17
CA SER A 367 1.65 50.72 -26.66
C SER A 367 3.11 51.18 -26.66
N ILE A 368 4.02 50.44 -26.03
CA ILE A 368 5.45 50.79 -25.87
C ILE A 368 6.34 49.93 -26.77
N GLY A 369 5.90 48.74 -27.17
CA GLY A 369 6.69 47.91 -28.08
C GLY A 369 6.04 46.58 -28.43
N LYS A 370 6.81 45.76 -29.14
CA LYS A 370 6.36 44.49 -29.71
C LYS A 370 7.50 43.46 -29.71
N VAL A 371 7.18 42.20 -29.44
CA VAL A 371 8.09 41.06 -29.55
C VAL A 371 7.39 39.87 -30.21
N SER A 372 8.08 39.13 -31.08
CA SER A 372 7.56 37.91 -31.74
C SER A 372 8.54 36.74 -31.68
N HIS A 373 8.04 35.52 -31.71
CA HIS A 373 8.83 34.29 -31.79
C HIS A 373 8.16 33.25 -32.70
N THR A 374 8.97 32.60 -33.53
CA THR A 374 8.52 31.65 -34.56
C THR A 374 9.15 30.28 -34.32
N PHE A 375 8.36 29.21 -34.42
CA PHE A 375 8.76 27.81 -34.24
C PHE A 375 7.92 26.90 -35.16
N SER A 376 8.33 25.67 -35.38
CA SER A 376 7.70 24.73 -36.33
C SER A 376 7.10 23.50 -35.63
N LEU A 377 5.99 23.01 -36.17
CA LEU A 377 5.38 21.76 -35.73
C LEU A 377 5.40 20.74 -36.86
N ASP A 378 5.97 19.57 -36.61
CA ASP A 378 6.10 18.49 -37.60
C ASP A 378 5.28 17.25 -37.23
N LEU A 379 4.99 16.38 -38.20
CA LEU A 379 4.29 15.11 -37.98
C LEU A 379 5.28 13.93 -37.94
N ILE A 380 5.27 13.10 -36.88
CA ILE A 380 6.18 11.94 -36.73
C ILE A 380 5.60 10.67 -37.37
N SER A 381 6.39 10.00 -38.23
CA SER A 381 5.98 8.86 -39.08
C SER A 381 6.78 7.56 -38.87
N SER A 382 6.93 7.08 -37.61
CA SER A 382 7.26 5.66 -37.35
C SER A 382 5.96 4.87 -37.23
N ILE A 383 5.75 3.93 -38.15
CA ILE A 383 4.43 3.40 -38.45
C ILE A 383 4.42 1.90 -38.12
N PRO A 384 3.60 1.43 -37.15
CA PRO A 384 3.36 -0.01 -36.99
C PRO A 384 2.76 -0.54 -38.30
N PRO A 385 2.93 -1.83 -38.63
CA PRO A 385 2.43 -2.38 -39.89
C PRO A 385 0.94 -2.07 -40.03
N ASN A 386 0.59 -1.36 -41.10
CA ASN A 386 -0.78 -1.08 -41.49
C ASN A 386 -1.04 -1.75 -42.83
N ILE A 387 -1.85 -2.80 -42.84
CA ILE A 387 -2.24 -3.52 -44.04
C ILE A 387 -3.20 -2.61 -44.82
N TYR A 388 -2.71 -2.01 -45.91
CA TYR A 388 -3.51 -1.14 -46.77
C TYR A 388 -4.18 -1.92 -47.91
N GLU A 389 -3.71 -3.14 -48.15
CA GLU A 389 -4.32 -4.09 -49.09
C GLU A 389 -4.26 -5.47 -48.42
N GLY A 390 -5.38 -5.92 -47.85
CA GLY A 390 -5.52 -7.25 -47.26
C GLY A 390 -6.08 -8.26 -48.27
N PRO A 391 -6.00 -9.56 -47.96
CA PRO A 391 -6.56 -10.58 -48.85
C PRO A 391 -8.07 -10.39 -48.98
N GLN A 392 -8.62 -10.66 -50.16
CA GLN A 392 -10.06 -10.55 -50.42
C GLN A 392 -10.70 -11.93 -50.52
N SER A 393 -11.89 -12.09 -49.94
CA SER A 393 -12.68 -13.31 -50.07
C SER A 393 -13.04 -13.56 -51.53
N VAL A 394 -12.85 -14.79 -52.00
CA VAL A 394 -13.06 -15.16 -53.40
C VAL A 394 -13.74 -16.51 -53.49
N SER A 395 -14.53 -16.68 -54.54
CA SER A 395 -15.16 -17.96 -54.84
C SER A 395 -14.53 -18.54 -56.09
N GLN A 396 -14.08 -19.80 -56.05
CA GLN A 396 -13.32 -20.41 -57.14
C GLN A 396 -13.71 -21.87 -57.37
N ASN A 397 -13.68 -22.31 -58.63
CA ASN A 397 -14.04 -23.69 -58.97
C ASN A 397 -12.97 -24.70 -58.52
N VAL A 398 -13.37 -25.94 -58.25
CA VAL A 398 -12.42 -27.06 -58.05
C VAL A 398 -11.48 -27.19 -59.24
N GLY A 399 -10.20 -27.42 -58.97
CA GLY A 399 -9.10 -27.44 -59.94
C GLY A 399 -8.55 -26.05 -60.32
N GLY A 400 -9.23 -24.97 -59.90
CA GLY A 400 -8.82 -23.59 -60.15
C GLY A 400 -7.60 -23.15 -59.35
N GLN A 401 -7.23 -21.87 -59.52
CA GLN A 401 -6.14 -21.23 -58.79
C GLN A 401 -6.63 -19.92 -58.14
N VAL A 402 -6.10 -19.59 -56.96
CA VAL A 402 -6.33 -18.33 -56.26
C VAL A 402 -5.01 -17.70 -55.85
N VAL A 403 -4.96 -16.37 -55.81
CA VAL A 403 -3.86 -15.59 -55.24
C VAL A 403 -4.45 -14.64 -54.22
N PHE A 404 -4.02 -14.76 -52.97
CA PHE A 404 -4.32 -13.83 -51.90
C PHE A 404 -3.17 -12.84 -51.75
N VAL A 405 -3.49 -11.55 -51.78
CA VAL A 405 -2.52 -10.45 -51.71
C VAL A 405 -2.61 -9.79 -50.34
N CYS A 406 -1.47 -9.47 -49.74
CA CYS A 406 -1.35 -8.79 -48.47
C CYS A 406 -0.17 -7.82 -48.47
N LYS A 407 -0.47 -6.52 -48.51
CA LYS A 407 0.53 -5.45 -48.50
C LYS A 407 0.30 -4.52 -47.33
N ALA A 408 1.37 -4.32 -46.56
CA ALA A 408 1.42 -3.43 -45.42
C ALA A 408 2.47 -2.34 -45.61
N LYS A 409 2.16 -1.13 -45.12
CA LYS A 409 3.15 -0.07 -44.90
C LYS A 409 3.58 -0.12 -43.44
N GLY A 410 4.87 0.00 -43.19
CA GLY A 410 5.43 0.07 -41.85
C GLY A 410 6.87 0.51 -41.92
N ASN A 411 7.36 1.11 -40.84
CA ASN A 411 8.75 1.55 -40.72
C ASN A 411 9.27 1.16 -39.33
N PRO A 412 10.10 0.11 -39.18
CA PRO A 412 10.78 -0.69 -40.21
C PRO A 412 9.85 -1.50 -41.14
N LYS A 413 10.33 -1.92 -42.33
CA LYS A 413 9.54 -2.68 -43.32
C LYS A 413 8.96 -3.95 -42.66
N PRO A 414 7.65 -4.24 -42.81
CA PRO A 414 7.04 -5.44 -42.20
C PRO A 414 7.45 -6.74 -42.90
N ASP A 415 7.62 -7.81 -42.11
CA ASP A 415 7.69 -9.20 -42.54
C ASP A 415 6.31 -9.85 -42.49
N TYR A 416 6.04 -10.85 -43.34
CA TYR A 416 4.70 -11.43 -43.50
C TYR A 416 4.65 -12.92 -43.16
N THR A 417 3.53 -13.37 -42.60
CA THR A 417 3.25 -14.80 -42.34
C THR A 417 1.82 -15.13 -42.77
N TRP A 418 1.61 -16.27 -43.44
CA TRP A 418 0.29 -16.74 -43.87
C TRP A 418 -0.18 -17.95 -43.07
N SER A 419 -1.48 -18.04 -42.81
CA SER A 419 -2.12 -19.20 -42.20
C SER A 419 -3.44 -19.59 -42.88
N PHE A 420 -3.80 -20.86 -42.81
CA PHE A 420 -5.08 -21.43 -43.26
C PHE A 420 -5.78 -22.08 -42.07
N ASP A 421 -6.99 -21.62 -41.72
CA ASP A 421 -7.78 -22.07 -40.56
C ASP A 421 -6.94 -22.20 -39.27
N GLY A 422 -6.09 -21.20 -39.01
CA GLY A 422 -5.24 -21.12 -37.82
C GLY A 422 -3.90 -21.88 -37.89
N SER A 423 -3.64 -22.63 -38.95
CA SER A 423 -2.36 -23.35 -39.16
C SER A 423 -1.42 -22.56 -40.07
N THR A 424 -0.18 -22.29 -39.62
CA THR A 424 0.83 -21.57 -40.42
C THR A 424 1.17 -22.35 -41.68
N ILE A 425 1.09 -21.69 -42.84
CA ILE A 425 1.46 -22.26 -44.13
C ILE A 425 2.99 -22.15 -44.24
N GLY A 426 3.70 -23.28 -44.13
CA GLY A 426 5.16 -23.32 -44.19
C GLY A 426 5.72 -22.89 -45.56
N HIS A 427 6.99 -22.44 -45.59
CA HIS A 427 7.68 -22.08 -46.83
C HIS A 427 7.95 -23.32 -47.72
N ILE A 428 7.01 -23.54 -48.66
CA ILE A 428 7.10 -24.22 -49.95
C ILE A 428 7.42 -25.73 -49.97
N LYS A 429 6.42 -26.53 -50.36
CA LYS A 429 6.39 -27.32 -51.63
C LYS A 429 5.01 -27.97 -51.83
N GLY A 430 4.41 -27.77 -53.01
CA GLY A 430 3.12 -28.34 -53.40
C GLY A 430 2.15 -27.30 -53.93
N ARG A 431 0.87 -27.45 -53.60
CA ARG A 431 -0.23 -26.59 -54.09
C ARG A 431 -0.26 -25.16 -53.51
N PHE A 432 0.38 -24.91 -52.36
CA PHE A 432 0.43 -23.61 -51.68
C PHE A 432 1.83 -23.00 -51.81
N MET A 433 1.94 -21.79 -52.36
CA MET A 433 3.19 -21.08 -52.58
C MET A 433 3.09 -19.65 -52.04
N VAL A 434 4.00 -19.28 -51.13
CA VAL A 434 4.15 -17.90 -50.62
C VAL A 434 5.26 -17.21 -51.40
N SER A 435 5.07 -15.94 -51.79
CA SER A 435 6.11 -15.13 -52.48
C SER A 435 7.34 -14.91 -51.60
N ASP A 436 8.49 -14.63 -52.21
CA ASP A 436 9.76 -14.40 -51.49
C ASP A 436 9.71 -13.21 -50.52
N ASP A 437 8.86 -12.22 -50.80
CA ASP A 437 8.63 -11.06 -49.93
C ASP A 437 7.45 -11.26 -48.95
N GLY A 438 6.81 -12.43 -48.97
CA GLY A 438 5.71 -12.82 -48.12
C GLY A 438 4.37 -12.14 -48.41
N THR A 439 4.29 -11.26 -49.40
CA THR A 439 3.09 -10.45 -49.68
C THR A 439 1.99 -11.19 -50.44
N GLU A 440 2.28 -12.35 -51.05
CA GLU A 440 1.30 -13.13 -51.79
C GLU A 440 1.28 -14.60 -51.39
N LEU A 441 0.09 -15.18 -51.27
CA LEU A 441 -0.14 -16.61 -51.15
C LEU A 441 -0.91 -17.11 -52.39
N ARG A 442 -0.29 -17.98 -53.18
CA ARG A 442 -0.88 -18.65 -54.35
C ARG A 442 -1.25 -20.09 -54.01
N ILE A 443 -2.48 -20.47 -54.36
CA ILE A 443 -2.99 -21.83 -54.19
C ILE A 443 -3.43 -22.37 -55.55
N SER A 444 -2.83 -23.46 -56.00
CA SER A 444 -3.10 -24.10 -57.30
C SER A 444 -3.83 -25.42 -57.12
N ASN A 445 -4.63 -25.82 -58.13
CA ASN A 445 -5.44 -27.05 -58.09
C ASN A 445 -6.31 -27.11 -56.83
N ILE A 446 -7.16 -26.09 -56.64
CA ILE A 446 -8.03 -25.92 -55.48
C ILE A 446 -8.96 -27.12 -55.32
N GLU A 447 -8.97 -27.71 -54.14
CA GLU A 447 -9.87 -28.81 -53.74
C GLU A 447 -10.94 -28.28 -52.78
N LYS A 448 -12.07 -28.99 -52.63
CA LYS A 448 -13.14 -28.58 -51.69
C LYS A 448 -12.65 -28.46 -50.23
N LYS A 449 -11.61 -29.19 -49.85
CA LYS A 449 -10.97 -29.12 -48.52
C LYS A 449 -10.13 -27.85 -48.29
N ASP A 450 -9.84 -27.09 -49.35
CA ASP A 450 -9.10 -25.83 -49.26
C ASP A 450 -10.05 -24.64 -48.97
N GLU A 451 -11.36 -24.87 -48.94
CA GLU A 451 -12.37 -23.90 -48.47
C GLU A 451 -12.15 -23.59 -46.99
N GLY A 452 -11.99 -22.32 -46.66
CA GLY A 452 -11.69 -21.87 -45.30
C GLY A 452 -11.16 -20.44 -45.26
N TYR A 453 -10.67 -20.02 -44.10
CA TYR A 453 -10.14 -18.67 -43.89
C TYR A 453 -8.62 -18.65 -44.01
N TYR A 454 -8.13 -17.72 -44.83
CA TYR A 454 -6.72 -17.44 -45.04
C TYR A 454 -6.38 -16.11 -44.37
N SER A 455 -5.41 -16.14 -43.46
CA SER A 455 -4.98 -14.95 -42.71
C SER A 455 -3.55 -14.58 -43.07
N CYS A 456 -3.34 -13.30 -43.36
CA CYS A 456 -2.02 -12.70 -43.48
C CYS A 456 -1.72 -11.88 -42.22
N MET A 457 -0.51 -12.03 -41.68
CA MET A 457 0.01 -11.22 -40.57
C MET A 457 1.26 -10.47 -41.02
N ALA A 458 1.24 -9.14 -40.95
CA ALA A 458 2.39 -8.27 -41.21
C ALA A 458 2.97 -7.75 -39.88
N GLY A 459 4.27 -7.98 -39.62
CA GLY A 459 4.94 -7.68 -38.36
C GLY A 459 6.25 -6.92 -38.54
N ASN A 460 6.49 -5.91 -37.69
CA ASN A 460 7.80 -5.28 -37.52
C ASN A 460 8.08 -5.09 -36.01
N PRO A 461 9.27 -4.62 -35.59
CA PRO A 461 9.58 -4.40 -34.17
C PRO A 461 8.69 -3.38 -33.43
N VAL A 462 7.87 -2.61 -34.14
CA VAL A 462 6.96 -1.57 -33.62
C VAL A 462 5.54 -2.11 -33.40
N GLY A 463 5.15 -3.19 -34.07
CA GLY A 463 3.84 -3.83 -33.90
C GLY A 463 3.55 -4.88 -34.98
N ALA A 464 2.34 -5.46 -34.95
CA ALA A 464 1.86 -6.38 -35.98
C ALA A 464 0.36 -6.18 -36.24
N MET A 465 -0.07 -6.45 -37.46
CA MET A 465 -1.47 -6.37 -37.90
C MET A 465 -1.80 -7.59 -38.76
N SER A 466 -3.04 -8.07 -38.71
CA SER A 466 -3.52 -9.19 -39.52
C SER A 466 -4.77 -8.84 -40.33
N ALA A 467 -4.96 -9.54 -41.45
CA ALA A 467 -6.15 -9.43 -42.30
C ALA A 467 -6.52 -10.81 -42.87
N ASP A 468 -7.83 -11.08 -42.93
CA ASP A 468 -8.39 -12.40 -43.24
C ASP A 468 -9.25 -12.39 -44.51
N ALA A 469 -9.25 -13.49 -45.26
CA ALA A 469 -10.10 -13.71 -46.43
C ALA A 469 -10.65 -15.14 -46.47
N LYS A 470 -11.88 -15.31 -46.95
CA LYS A 470 -12.50 -16.62 -47.13
C LYS A 470 -12.37 -17.11 -48.57
N LEU A 471 -11.81 -18.31 -48.77
CA LEU A 471 -11.95 -19.04 -50.04
C LEU A 471 -13.26 -19.83 -50.00
N THR A 472 -14.14 -19.63 -50.97
CA THR A 472 -15.33 -20.48 -51.18
C THR A 472 -15.11 -21.34 -52.42
N VAL A 473 -15.25 -22.66 -52.32
CA VAL A 473 -14.99 -23.55 -53.45
C VAL A 473 -16.31 -23.96 -54.10
N ILE A 474 -16.50 -23.50 -55.34
CA ILE A 474 -17.70 -23.73 -56.16
C ILE A 474 -17.54 -25.06 -56.92
N GLY A 475 -18.59 -25.90 -56.91
CA GLY A 475 -18.58 -27.19 -57.61
C GLY A 475 -17.96 -28.31 -56.78
N GLY A 476 -18.69 -28.77 -55.78
CA GLY A 476 -18.36 -29.90 -54.91
C GLY A 476 -19.43 -29.99 -53.85
N GLU A 477 -20.52 -30.68 -54.16
CA GLU A 477 -21.65 -30.84 -53.25
C GLU A 477 -21.22 -31.62 -52.00
N THR A 478 -21.21 -30.92 -50.88
CA THR A 478 -21.79 -31.39 -49.61
C THR A 478 -22.18 -30.14 -48.82
N LYS A 479 -23.46 -30.03 -48.46
CA LYS A 479 -23.97 -29.00 -47.56
C LYS A 479 -23.20 -29.06 -46.24
N LYS A 480 -22.49 -27.99 -45.89
CA LYS A 480 -22.03 -27.70 -44.52
C LYS A 480 -22.56 -26.34 -44.11
N ALA A 481 -23.34 -26.34 -43.04
CA ALA A 481 -23.88 -25.16 -42.39
C ALA A 481 -22.78 -24.15 -42.05
N SER A 482 -23.03 -22.86 -42.30
CA SER A 482 -22.19 -21.77 -41.81
C SER A 482 -22.22 -21.74 -40.28
N ALA A 483 -21.04 -21.67 -39.66
CA ALA A 483 -20.91 -21.56 -38.22
C ALA A 483 -21.62 -20.31 -37.66
N PRO A 484 -22.11 -20.37 -36.41
CA PRO A 484 -22.65 -19.23 -35.68
C PRO A 484 -21.81 -17.96 -35.65
N GLN A 485 -22.35 -16.81 -36.07
CA GLN A 485 -21.75 -15.50 -35.77
C GLN A 485 -22.30 -14.95 -34.45
N ILE A 486 -21.42 -14.78 -33.46
CA ILE A 486 -21.65 -13.93 -32.29
C ILE A 486 -21.43 -12.47 -32.75
N ASP A 487 -22.43 -11.59 -32.61
CA ASP A 487 -22.24 -10.16 -32.90
C ASP A 487 -21.66 -9.38 -31.68
N GLU A 488 -21.12 -8.19 -31.93
CA GLU A 488 -20.54 -7.34 -30.87
C GLU A 488 -21.56 -6.84 -29.83
N GLU A 489 -22.83 -6.69 -30.21
CA GLU A 489 -23.90 -6.21 -29.34
C GLU A 489 -24.24 -7.26 -28.27
N LEU A 490 -24.31 -8.53 -28.66
CA LEU A 490 -24.43 -9.68 -27.78
C LEU A 490 -23.26 -9.77 -26.80
N LEU A 491 -22.01 -9.58 -27.26
CA LEU A 491 -20.84 -9.57 -26.38
C LEU A 491 -20.89 -8.41 -25.36
N ARG A 492 -21.33 -7.22 -25.78
CA ARG A 492 -21.55 -6.08 -24.88
C ARG A 492 -22.63 -6.36 -23.85
N ALA A 493 -23.75 -6.94 -24.27
CA ALA A 493 -24.85 -7.32 -23.38
C ALA A 493 -24.40 -8.39 -22.37
N ILE A 494 -23.65 -9.42 -22.81
CA ILE A 494 -23.08 -10.45 -21.95
C ILE A 494 -22.10 -9.85 -20.95
N ALA A 495 -21.16 -9.00 -21.39
CA ALA A 495 -20.19 -8.37 -20.50
C ALA A 495 -20.87 -7.43 -19.48
N GLN A 496 -21.92 -6.70 -19.88
CA GLN A 496 -22.71 -5.88 -18.98
C GLN A 496 -23.46 -6.75 -17.95
N LYS A 497 -24.04 -7.87 -18.38
CA LYS A 497 -24.70 -8.82 -17.48
C LYS A 497 -23.71 -9.46 -16.50
N ALA A 498 -22.54 -9.85 -16.98
CA ALA A 498 -21.45 -10.36 -16.15
C ALA A 498 -21.03 -9.34 -15.09
N ARG A 499 -20.86 -8.07 -15.49
CA ARG A 499 -20.55 -6.97 -14.56
C ARG A 499 -21.61 -6.84 -13.48
N GLN A 500 -22.89 -6.86 -13.84
CA GLN A 500 -23.98 -6.82 -12.86
C GLN A 500 -23.97 -8.03 -11.92
N ASN A 501 -23.72 -9.24 -12.43
CA ASN A 501 -23.64 -10.46 -11.62
C ASN A 501 -22.49 -10.37 -10.61
N VAL A 502 -21.29 -9.97 -11.06
CA VAL A 502 -20.10 -9.81 -10.22
C VAL A 502 -20.28 -8.69 -9.20
N GLU A 503 -20.78 -7.52 -9.60
CA GLU A 503 -21.03 -6.40 -8.69
C GLU A 503 -22.08 -6.76 -7.64
N SER A 504 -23.14 -7.46 -8.03
CA SER A 504 -24.15 -7.98 -7.11
C SER A 504 -23.56 -9.00 -6.13
N ALA A 505 -22.71 -9.92 -6.61
CA ALA A 505 -22.03 -10.91 -5.75
C ALA A 505 -21.03 -10.26 -4.78
N VAL A 506 -20.26 -9.26 -5.25
CA VAL A 506 -19.33 -8.49 -4.41
C VAL A 506 -20.10 -7.64 -3.39
N GLU A 507 -21.19 -6.99 -3.79
CA GLU A 507 -22.05 -6.21 -2.89
C GLU A 507 -22.78 -7.11 -1.89
N LYS A 508 -23.24 -8.30 -2.28
CA LYS A 508 -23.78 -9.29 -1.34
C LYS A 508 -22.72 -9.81 -0.39
N THR A 509 -21.51 -10.08 -0.87
CA THR A 509 -20.37 -10.42 -0.02
C THR A 509 -20.15 -9.30 1.01
N ARG A 510 -20.09 -8.04 0.57
CA ARG A 510 -19.94 -6.86 1.43
C ARG A 510 -21.11 -6.68 2.39
N LYS A 511 -22.36 -6.83 1.94
CA LYS A 511 -23.57 -6.70 2.75
C LYS A 511 -23.69 -7.80 3.78
N GLN A 512 -23.45 -9.06 3.43
CA GLN A 512 -23.45 -10.13 4.42
C GLN A 512 -22.36 -9.87 5.46
N LEU A 513 -21.15 -9.52 5.01
CA LEU A 513 -20.07 -9.09 5.89
C LEU A 513 -20.44 -7.87 6.76
N ASN A 514 -21.47 -7.07 6.42
CA ASN A 514 -21.93 -5.89 7.16
C ASN A 514 -23.24 -6.11 7.98
N GLN A 515 -24.09 -7.05 7.58
CA GLN A 515 -25.43 -7.34 8.13
C GLN A 515 -25.37 -8.33 9.28
N ASP A 516 -24.38 -9.23 9.28
CA ASP A 516 -23.98 -9.90 10.50
C ASP A 516 -23.51 -8.77 11.44
N LYS A 517 -24.35 -8.41 12.43
CA LYS A 517 -23.97 -7.43 13.46
C LYS A 517 -22.61 -7.87 13.97
N ILE A 518 -21.59 -7.02 13.83
CA ILE A 518 -20.24 -7.31 14.35
C ILE A 518 -20.40 -7.57 15.85
N THR A 519 -20.42 -8.84 16.22
CA THR A 519 -20.74 -9.29 17.60
C THR A 519 -19.77 -10.34 18.07
N ASN A 520 -18.94 -10.89 17.17
CA ASN A 520 -17.81 -11.75 17.48
C ASN A 520 -16.85 -11.78 16.29
N THR A 521 -15.73 -12.47 16.51
CA THR A 521 -14.60 -12.52 15.59
C THR A 521 -14.88 -13.18 14.23
N ASN A 522 -16.06 -13.76 13.95
CA ASN A 522 -16.33 -14.52 12.72
C ASN A 522 -16.33 -13.70 11.40
N ASP A 523 -16.17 -12.37 11.46
CA ASP A 523 -16.14 -11.47 10.30
C ASP A 523 -14.72 -11.23 9.73
N LEU A 524 -13.71 -11.96 10.22
CA LEU A 524 -12.28 -11.87 9.85
C LEU A 524 -11.99 -12.17 8.35
N LYS A 525 -13.00 -12.47 7.53
CA LYS A 525 -12.86 -12.56 6.06
C LYS A 525 -12.76 -11.22 5.33
N ARG A 526 -13.06 -10.10 5.99
CA ARG A 526 -12.73 -8.77 5.44
C ARG A 526 -11.22 -8.55 5.27
N LEU A 527 -10.38 -9.27 6.03
CA LEU A 527 -8.96 -8.96 6.26
C LEU A 527 -8.04 -9.03 5.04
N PHE A 528 -8.35 -9.82 4.00
CA PHE A 528 -7.47 -10.01 2.84
C PHE A 528 -8.14 -9.79 1.48
N ARG A 529 -9.47 -9.71 1.42
CA ARG A 529 -10.19 -9.62 0.14
C ARG A 529 -10.33 -8.19 -0.36
N PHE A 530 -10.77 -7.31 0.53
CA PHE A 530 -11.03 -5.89 0.21
C PHE A 530 -9.98 -4.94 0.79
N SER A 531 -8.94 -5.49 1.42
CA SER A 531 -7.82 -4.76 1.98
C SER A 531 -6.62 -4.72 1.03
N THR A 532 -6.60 -5.56 -0.03
CA THR A 532 -5.54 -5.50 -1.06
C THR A 532 -5.43 -4.07 -1.60
N PRO A 533 -4.23 -3.59 -1.99
CA PRO A 533 -4.11 -2.26 -2.57
C PRO A 533 -5.20 -2.09 -3.63
N LYS A 534 -5.88 -0.94 -3.66
CA LYS A 534 -7.06 -0.70 -4.52
C LYS A 534 -6.88 -1.22 -5.95
N GLN A 535 -5.65 -1.12 -6.49
CA GLN A 535 -5.28 -1.67 -7.80
C GLN A 535 -5.44 -3.20 -7.92
N ALA A 536 -5.02 -3.98 -6.92
CA ALA A 536 -5.25 -5.43 -6.88
C ALA A 536 -6.74 -5.78 -6.83
N VAL A 537 -7.54 -5.02 -6.08
CA VAL A 537 -9.01 -5.18 -6.06
C VAL A 537 -9.58 -4.95 -7.45
N GLU A 538 -9.23 -3.85 -8.12
CA GLU A 538 -9.74 -3.56 -9.47
C GLU A 538 -9.33 -4.63 -10.50
N LEU A 539 -8.09 -5.12 -10.45
CA LEU A 539 -7.62 -6.20 -11.33
C LEU A 539 -8.36 -7.52 -11.07
N SER A 540 -8.54 -7.89 -9.79
CA SER A 540 -9.28 -9.09 -9.41
C SER A 540 -10.74 -9.00 -9.87
N LYS A 541 -11.40 -7.84 -9.67
CA LYS A 541 -12.77 -7.58 -10.15
C LYS A 541 -12.87 -7.70 -11.67
N ALA A 542 -11.96 -7.07 -12.41
CA ALA A 542 -11.93 -7.14 -13.87
C ALA A 542 -11.79 -8.58 -14.37
N ARG A 543 -10.96 -9.39 -13.70
CA ARG A 543 -10.81 -10.82 -14.01
C ARG A 543 -12.09 -11.61 -13.77
N GLU A 544 -12.77 -11.40 -12.64
CA GLU A 544 -14.02 -12.10 -12.32
C GLU A 544 -15.14 -11.77 -13.32
N ILE A 545 -15.24 -10.49 -13.75
CA ILE A 545 -16.18 -10.08 -14.80
C ILE A 545 -15.90 -10.83 -16.10
N TYR A 546 -14.62 -10.99 -16.43
CA TYR A 546 -14.22 -11.72 -17.62
C TYR A 546 -14.55 -13.23 -17.50
N GLU A 547 -14.26 -13.88 -16.36
CA GLU A 547 -14.64 -15.30 -16.12
C GLU A 547 -16.14 -15.53 -16.23
N GLU A 548 -16.94 -14.65 -15.63
CA GLU A 548 -18.39 -14.72 -15.72
C GLU A 548 -18.89 -14.46 -17.14
N SER A 549 -18.24 -13.56 -17.90
CA SER A 549 -18.57 -13.32 -19.32
C SER A 549 -18.37 -14.58 -20.15
N VAL A 550 -17.23 -15.24 -19.98
CA VAL A 550 -16.88 -16.52 -20.63
C VAL A 550 -17.90 -17.61 -20.28
N ARG A 551 -18.29 -17.70 -19.00
CA ARG A 551 -19.31 -18.66 -18.53
C ARG A 551 -20.68 -18.37 -19.14
N LEU A 552 -21.11 -17.11 -19.18
CA LEU A 552 -22.38 -16.72 -19.77
C LEU A 552 -22.40 -17.01 -21.28
N VAL A 553 -21.30 -16.81 -22.01
CA VAL A 553 -21.23 -17.25 -23.42
C VAL A 553 -21.46 -18.75 -23.52
N ARG A 554 -20.80 -19.56 -22.68
CA ARG A 554 -21.01 -21.02 -22.65
C ARG A 554 -22.46 -21.38 -22.41
N GLU A 555 -23.09 -20.77 -21.42
CA GLU A 555 -24.48 -21.00 -21.07
C GLU A 555 -25.43 -20.68 -22.24
N HIS A 556 -25.16 -19.59 -22.98
CA HIS A 556 -25.95 -19.23 -24.15
C HIS A 556 -25.76 -20.21 -25.32
N VAL A 557 -24.55 -20.75 -25.49
CA VAL A 557 -24.26 -21.80 -26.48
C VAL A 557 -25.01 -23.10 -26.11
N GLU A 558 -24.93 -23.52 -24.85
CA GLU A 558 -25.59 -24.74 -24.35
C GLU A 558 -27.12 -24.64 -24.38
N LYS A 559 -27.69 -23.44 -24.19
CA LYS A 559 -29.14 -23.17 -24.27
C LYS A 559 -29.65 -22.95 -25.70
N GLY A 560 -28.79 -23.11 -26.71
CA GLY A 560 -29.20 -23.03 -28.11
C GLY A 560 -29.61 -21.64 -28.55
N LEU A 561 -28.80 -20.61 -28.27
CA LEU A 561 -28.90 -19.31 -28.95
C LEU A 561 -29.28 -19.55 -30.43
N ILE A 562 -30.41 -18.97 -30.83
CA ILE A 562 -31.08 -19.19 -32.12
C ILE A 562 -30.15 -18.73 -33.24
N LEU A 563 -29.35 -19.66 -33.73
CA LEU A 563 -28.92 -19.66 -35.10
C LEU A 563 -29.87 -20.60 -35.80
N ASN A 564 -30.27 -20.22 -37.00
CA ASN A 564 -31.16 -21.01 -37.84
C ASN A 564 -30.41 -22.30 -38.21
N VAL A 565 -30.48 -23.31 -37.35
CA VAL A 565 -29.74 -24.57 -37.45
C VAL A 565 -30.77 -25.69 -37.48
N ASP A 566 -31.43 -25.80 -38.63
CA ASP A 566 -32.24 -26.98 -38.96
C ASP A 566 -31.39 -28.16 -39.49
N GLU A 567 -30.05 -28.05 -39.55
CA GLU A 567 -29.19 -29.07 -40.18
C GLU A 567 -27.87 -29.43 -39.43
N LEU A 568 -27.74 -29.29 -38.09
CA LEU A 568 -26.57 -29.83 -37.36
C LEU A 568 -26.95 -30.75 -36.19
N HIS A 569 -26.39 -31.97 -36.21
CA HIS A 569 -26.58 -32.97 -35.17
C HIS A 569 -26.00 -32.52 -33.81
N PRO A 570 -26.71 -32.70 -32.68
CA PRO A 570 -26.35 -32.16 -31.35
C PRO A 570 -25.06 -32.71 -30.68
N LYS A 571 -24.28 -33.56 -31.34
CA LYS A 571 -23.15 -34.28 -30.70
C LYS A 571 -21.75 -33.71 -31.01
N ASN A 572 -21.62 -32.70 -31.87
CA ASN A 572 -20.30 -32.26 -32.40
C ASN A 572 -19.98 -30.76 -32.27
N VAL A 573 -20.70 -29.97 -31.46
CA VAL A 573 -20.38 -28.54 -31.23
C VAL A 573 -19.98 -28.34 -29.77
N SER A 574 -18.72 -28.01 -29.50
CA SER A 574 -18.24 -27.65 -28.15
C SER A 574 -18.19 -26.12 -27.99
N TYR A 575 -18.33 -25.62 -26.76
CA TYR A 575 -18.17 -24.20 -26.44
C TYR A 575 -16.89 -23.59 -27.01
N GLU A 576 -15.79 -24.35 -27.05
CA GLU A 576 -14.52 -23.85 -27.55
C GLU A 576 -14.55 -23.55 -29.07
N SER A 577 -15.53 -24.10 -29.81
CA SER A 577 -15.71 -23.88 -31.26
C SER A 577 -16.44 -22.57 -31.62
N VAL A 578 -16.93 -21.81 -30.64
CA VAL A 578 -17.80 -20.65 -30.85
C VAL A 578 -17.10 -19.30 -30.62
N LEU A 579 -16.10 -19.22 -29.74
CA LEU A 579 -15.38 -17.97 -29.45
C LEU A 579 -14.09 -17.83 -30.28
N HIS A 580 -14.13 -16.93 -31.28
CA HIS A 580 -12.94 -16.46 -32.01
C HIS A 580 -12.09 -15.52 -31.14
N VAL A 581 -10.81 -15.28 -31.50
CA VAL A 581 -9.93 -14.40 -30.70
C VAL A 581 -10.46 -12.99 -30.56
N THR A 582 -11.12 -12.50 -31.61
CA THR A 582 -11.70 -11.15 -31.62
C THR A 582 -12.79 -11.04 -30.57
N HIS A 583 -13.59 -12.09 -30.36
CA HIS A 583 -14.57 -12.15 -29.28
C HIS A 583 -13.91 -12.21 -27.90
N VAL A 584 -12.84 -12.99 -27.75
CA VAL A 584 -12.05 -13.05 -26.50
C VAL A 584 -11.44 -11.68 -26.18
N GLN A 585 -10.81 -11.02 -27.15
CA GLN A 585 -10.24 -9.68 -27.00
C GLN A 585 -11.31 -8.62 -26.72
N ALA A 586 -12.48 -8.71 -27.37
CA ALA A 586 -13.60 -7.84 -27.09
C ALA A 586 -14.12 -8.02 -25.66
N LEU A 587 -14.30 -9.26 -25.20
CA LEU A 587 -14.70 -9.54 -23.82
C LEU A 587 -13.65 -9.09 -22.79
N MET A 588 -12.36 -9.26 -23.06
CA MET A 588 -11.28 -8.72 -22.23
C MET A 588 -11.36 -7.18 -22.15
N GLY A 589 -11.60 -6.51 -23.28
CA GLY A 589 -11.77 -5.06 -23.30
C GLY A 589 -13.01 -4.59 -22.55
N LEU A 590 -14.15 -5.24 -22.77
CA LEU A 590 -15.43 -4.89 -22.15
C LEU A 590 -15.45 -5.16 -20.64
N SER A 591 -14.73 -6.18 -20.18
CA SER A 591 -14.57 -6.50 -18.75
C SER A 591 -13.56 -5.58 -18.03
N GLY A 592 -12.72 -4.85 -18.78
CA GLY A 592 -11.57 -4.11 -18.23
C GLY A 592 -10.37 -5.01 -17.92
N CYS A 593 -10.42 -6.28 -18.32
CA CYS A 593 -9.39 -7.28 -18.09
C CYS A 593 -8.28 -7.18 -19.15
N HIS A 594 -7.52 -6.08 -19.11
CA HIS A 594 -6.41 -5.87 -20.03
C HIS A 594 -5.13 -6.56 -19.54
N THR A 595 -4.40 -7.23 -20.43
CA THR A 595 -3.00 -7.61 -20.17
C THR A 595 -2.19 -6.32 -20.05
N GLY A 596 -1.84 -5.95 -18.82
CA GLY A 596 -1.29 -4.64 -18.45
C GLY A 596 -0.48 -3.93 -19.53
N GLN A 597 -1.06 -2.89 -20.12
CA GLN A 597 -0.30 -1.83 -20.77
C GLN A 597 0.38 -0.99 -19.67
N PHE A 598 1.40 -1.55 -19.04
CA PHE A 598 2.33 -0.73 -18.28
C PHE A 598 3.09 0.11 -19.31
N LYS A 599 2.78 1.41 -19.39
CA LYS A 599 3.57 2.36 -20.17
C LYS A 599 5.03 2.19 -19.76
N ASN A 600 5.97 2.08 -20.72
CA ASN A 600 7.40 1.98 -20.43
C ASN A 600 7.83 3.18 -19.55
N PRO A 601 8.05 3.01 -18.23
CA PRO A 601 8.11 4.14 -17.30
C PRO A 601 9.53 4.59 -16.99
N CYS A 602 10.56 3.91 -17.53
CA CYS A 602 11.96 4.18 -17.21
C CYS A 602 12.50 5.50 -17.80
N THR A 603 11.57 6.38 -18.17
CA THR A 603 11.77 7.75 -18.69
C THR A 603 12.40 8.69 -17.65
N ASP A 604 12.16 8.48 -16.35
CA ASP A 604 12.83 9.22 -15.26
C ASP A 604 14.18 8.57 -14.92
N THR A 605 15.12 8.69 -15.85
CA THR A 605 16.44 8.04 -15.76
C THR A 605 17.21 8.47 -14.52
N CYS A 606 16.99 9.68 -14.01
CA CYS A 606 17.73 10.22 -12.88
C CYS A 606 17.24 9.67 -11.53
N PHE A 607 15.92 9.58 -11.27
CA PHE A 607 15.42 8.90 -10.06
C PHE A 607 15.75 7.40 -10.09
N HIS A 608 15.45 6.72 -11.20
CA HIS A 608 15.68 5.28 -11.33
C HIS A 608 17.16 4.89 -11.39
N LYS A 609 18.08 5.85 -11.54
CA LYS A 609 19.52 5.63 -11.35
C LYS A 609 19.86 5.44 -9.88
N LYS A 610 19.17 6.13 -8.96
CA LYS A 610 19.53 6.20 -7.53
C LYS A 610 18.62 5.38 -6.62
N TYR A 611 17.31 5.34 -6.91
CA TYR A 611 16.30 4.73 -6.05
C TYR A 611 15.37 3.76 -6.81
N ARG A 612 14.85 2.78 -6.07
CA ARG A 612 13.81 1.86 -6.55
C ARG A 612 12.47 2.57 -6.68
N SER A 613 11.67 2.20 -7.67
CA SER A 613 10.23 2.51 -7.62
C SER A 613 9.56 1.73 -6.48
N PHE A 614 8.33 2.08 -6.11
CA PHE A 614 7.59 1.35 -5.07
C PHE A 614 7.04 0.01 -5.56
N ASP A 615 6.77 -0.12 -6.85
CA ASP A 615 6.23 -1.33 -7.49
C ASP A 615 7.31 -2.24 -8.09
N GLY A 616 8.58 -1.86 -8.00
CA GLY A 616 9.71 -2.61 -8.56
C GLY A 616 10.00 -2.36 -10.05
N GLN A 617 9.17 -1.58 -10.76
CA GLN A 617 9.41 -1.22 -12.16
C GLN A 617 10.79 -0.61 -12.38
N CYS A 618 11.35 -0.87 -13.57
CA CYS A 618 12.66 -0.37 -13.98
C CYS A 618 13.85 -0.85 -13.14
N ASN A 619 13.69 -1.88 -12.30
CA ASN A 619 14.84 -2.59 -11.76
C ASN A 619 15.69 -3.15 -12.90
N ASN A 620 15.07 -3.93 -13.78
CA ASN A 620 15.67 -4.35 -15.04
C ASN A 620 15.35 -3.35 -16.15
N GLN A 621 16.38 -2.71 -16.71
CA GLN A 621 16.19 -1.65 -17.72
C GLN A 621 15.73 -2.19 -19.08
N ASN A 622 16.11 -3.43 -19.41
CA ASN A 622 15.78 -4.06 -20.69
C ASN A 622 14.43 -4.79 -20.64
N LYS A 623 14.06 -5.29 -19.45
CA LYS A 623 12.80 -5.98 -19.16
C LYS A 623 12.15 -5.34 -17.92
N PRO A 624 11.57 -4.13 -18.04
CA PRO A 624 11.06 -3.34 -16.91
C PRO A 624 10.03 -4.01 -16.00
N MET A 625 9.42 -5.10 -16.45
CA MET A 625 8.38 -5.85 -15.74
C MET A 625 8.90 -7.01 -14.89
N TYR A 626 10.20 -7.32 -14.92
CA TYR A 626 10.76 -8.39 -14.08
C TYR A 626 10.72 -7.97 -12.61
N GLY A 627 10.10 -8.80 -11.78
CA GLY A 627 9.98 -8.60 -10.34
C GLY A 627 8.98 -7.53 -9.89
N VAL A 628 8.17 -7.00 -10.82
CA VAL A 628 7.19 -5.95 -10.54
C VAL A 628 5.97 -6.50 -9.79
N SER A 629 5.41 -5.71 -8.89
CA SER A 629 4.15 -6.05 -8.21
C SER A 629 2.98 -6.18 -9.18
N LEU A 630 1.96 -6.97 -8.81
CA LEU A 630 0.77 -7.27 -9.62
C LEU A 630 1.08 -7.98 -10.95
N MET A 631 2.20 -8.71 -10.98
CA MET A 631 2.61 -9.58 -12.08
C MET A 631 2.32 -11.07 -11.79
N PRO A 632 2.23 -11.92 -12.84
CA PRO A 632 2.18 -13.38 -12.65
C PRO A 632 3.41 -13.89 -11.88
N LEU A 633 3.17 -14.80 -10.94
CA LEU A 633 4.23 -15.64 -10.36
C LEU A 633 4.89 -16.46 -11.49
N ARG A 634 6.23 -16.54 -11.48
CA ARG A 634 6.95 -17.30 -12.51
C ARG A 634 6.85 -18.80 -12.29
N ARG A 635 6.93 -19.56 -13.38
CA ARG A 635 6.86 -21.02 -13.36
C ARG A 635 8.26 -21.61 -13.50
N LEU A 636 8.64 -22.49 -12.57
CA LEU A 636 9.81 -23.36 -12.73
C LEU A 636 9.48 -24.55 -13.64
N LEU A 637 8.24 -25.03 -13.57
CA LEU A 637 7.71 -26.14 -14.36
C LEU A 637 6.35 -25.74 -14.94
N LYS A 638 6.01 -26.36 -16.08
CA LYS A 638 4.69 -26.21 -16.70
C LYS A 638 3.60 -26.63 -15.70
N PRO A 639 2.55 -25.82 -15.49
CA PRO A 639 1.51 -26.13 -14.51
C PRO A 639 0.64 -27.33 -14.93
N VAL A 640 0.06 -27.99 -13.93
CA VAL A 640 -0.82 -29.16 -14.09
C VAL A 640 -2.22 -28.79 -13.60
N TYR A 641 -3.17 -28.81 -14.54
CA TYR A 641 -4.60 -28.60 -14.30
C TYR A 641 -5.36 -29.79 -14.89
N GLU A 642 -6.49 -30.18 -14.30
CA GLU A 642 -7.29 -31.34 -14.72
C GLU A 642 -7.76 -31.27 -16.17
N ASN A 643 -8.22 -30.09 -16.58
CA ASN A 643 -8.63 -29.81 -17.95
C ASN A 643 -7.47 -29.29 -18.80
N GLY A 644 -6.25 -29.27 -18.27
CA GLY A 644 -5.05 -28.83 -18.95
C GLY A 644 -4.79 -27.32 -18.91
N PHE A 645 -5.68 -26.49 -18.34
CA PHE A 645 -5.47 -25.03 -18.38
C PHE A 645 -5.92 -24.25 -17.14
N ASN A 646 -6.99 -24.64 -16.44
CA ASN A 646 -7.44 -23.86 -15.27
C ASN A 646 -8.18 -24.63 -14.17
N THR A 647 -8.64 -25.86 -14.37
CA THR A 647 -9.35 -26.63 -13.34
C THR A 647 -8.33 -27.28 -12.39
N PRO A 648 -8.33 -26.95 -11.08
CA PRO A 648 -7.40 -27.53 -10.11
C PRO A 648 -7.51 -29.04 -10.01
N VAL A 649 -6.39 -29.72 -9.78
CA VAL A 649 -6.36 -31.17 -9.49
C VAL A 649 -7.17 -31.47 -8.22
N GLY A 650 -8.05 -32.47 -8.28
CA GLY A 650 -8.98 -32.84 -7.22
C GLY A 650 -10.33 -32.11 -7.26
N TRP A 651 -10.67 -31.43 -8.35
CA TRP A 651 -11.95 -30.76 -8.57
C TRP A 651 -13.07 -31.76 -8.88
N GLU A 652 -12.85 -32.68 -9.83
CA GLU A 652 -13.84 -33.69 -10.21
C GLU A 652 -13.84 -34.87 -9.24
N LYS A 653 -14.99 -35.16 -8.63
CA LYS A 653 -15.16 -36.25 -7.66
C LYS A 653 -14.96 -37.60 -8.36
N GLY A 654 -14.05 -38.42 -7.83
CA GLY A 654 -13.80 -39.79 -8.32
C GLY A 654 -12.82 -39.89 -9.49
N ARG A 655 -12.30 -38.77 -10.01
CA ARG A 655 -11.28 -38.78 -11.06
C ARG A 655 -9.97 -39.40 -10.56
N LEU A 656 -9.38 -40.26 -11.39
CA LEU A 656 -8.11 -40.95 -11.09
C LEU A 656 -6.93 -40.21 -11.73
N TYR A 657 -5.82 -40.19 -10.98
CA TYR A 657 -4.53 -39.61 -11.32
C TYR A 657 -3.49 -40.71 -11.16
N ASN A 658 -2.84 -41.09 -12.26
CA ASN A 658 -1.91 -42.21 -12.28
C ASN A 658 -2.54 -43.51 -11.68
N GLY A 659 -3.84 -43.72 -11.94
CA GLY A 659 -4.60 -44.89 -11.45
C GLY A 659 -5.22 -44.75 -10.06
N TYR A 660 -4.99 -43.65 -9.34
CA TYR A 660 -5.48 -43.45 -7.96
C TYR A 660 -6.22 -42.12 -7.79
N PRO A 661 -7.25 -42.04 -6.94
CA PRO A 661 -7.89 -40.75 -6.64
C PRO A 661 -6.93 -39.87 -5.83
N MET A 662 -7.00 -38.56 -6.02
CA MET A 662 -6.26 -37.64 -5.14
C MET A 662 -6.84 -37.70 -3.72
N PRO A 663 -5.99 -37.67 -2.68
CA PRO A 663 -6.49 -37.72 -1.32
C PRO A 663 -7.26 -36.44 -0.97
N ASN A 664 -8.25 -36.62 -0.09
CA ASN A 664 -8.81 -35.51 0.65
C ASN A 664 -7.70 -34.84 1.48
N VAL A 665 -7.47 -33.55 1.23
CA VAL A 665 -6.36 -32.81 1.86
C VAL A 665 -6.49 -32.71 3.38
N ARG A 666 -7.71 -32.80 3.93
CA ARG A 666 -7.92 -32.84 5.38
C ARG A 666 -7.47 -34.18 5.98
N GLU A 667 -7.64 -35.28 5.26
CA GLU A 667 -7.11 -36.57 5.70
C GLU A 667 -5.59 -36.59 5.66
N VAL A 668 -4.97 -35.98 4.65
CA VAL A 668 -3.51 -35.78 4.64
C VAL A 668 -3.05 -34.98 5.85
N SER A 669 -3.72 -33.85 6.14
CA SER A 669 -3.43 -33.03 7.31
C SER A 669 -3.48 -33.83 8.61
N ARG A 670 -4.60 -34.51 8.89
CA ARG A 670 -4.81 -35.23 10.15
C ARG A 670 -3.92 -36.45 10.32
N GLN A 671 -3.74 -37.24 9.27
CA GLN A 671 -3.06 -38.53 9.38
C GLN A 671 -1.53 -38.41 9.29
N LEU A 672 -1.03 -37.42 8.54
CA LEU A 672 0.39 -37.24 8.27
C LEU A 672 1.00 -36.00 8.94
N VAL A 673 0.32 -34.86 8.91
CA VAL A 673 0.94 -33.55 9.22
C VAL A 673 0.72 -33.10 10.66
N ALA A 674 -0.45 -33.40 11.24
CA ALA A 674 -0.83 -32.96 12.56
C ALA A 674 0.02 -33.60 13.66
N THR A 675 0.35 -32.83 14.70
CA THR A 675 1.01 -33.34 15.90
C THR A 675 0.54 -32.64 17.17
N GLU A 676 0.40 -33.43 18.24
CA GLU A 676 0.17 -32.95 19.60
C GLU A 676 1.48 -32.78 20.39
N SER A 677 2.56 -33.39 19.91
CA SER A 677 3.88 -33.35 20.55
C SER A 677 4.75 -32.27 19.93
N ILE A 678 5.46 -31.51 20.77
CA ILE A 678 6.31 -30.40 20.35
C ILE A 678 7.68 -30.52 21.01
N THR A 679 8.69 -30.80 20.20
CA THR A 679 10.10 -30.79 20.61
C THR A 679 10.72 -29.42 20.31
N PRO A 680 11.32 -28.73 21.30
CA PRO A 680 12.03 -27.48 21.07
C PRO A 680 13.37 -27.74 20.37
N HIS A 681 13.76 -26.83 19.47
CA HIS A 681 15.08 -26.85 18.85
C HIS A 681 16.15 -26.44 19.85
N GLN A 682 17.28 -27.15 19.90
CA GLN A 682 18.28 -26.95 20.96
C GLN A 682 19.16 -25.72 20.76
N LYS A 683 19.33 -25.24 19.52
CA LYS A 683 20.33 -24.22 19.17
C LYS A 683 19.77 -22.92 18.61
N LEU A 684 18.52 -22.90 18.20
CA LEU A 684 17.98 -21.84 17.35
C LEU A 684 16.77 -21.22 18.05
N SER A 685 16.57 -19.92 17.87
CA SER A 685 15.51 -19.17 18.53
C SER A 685 14.25 -19.07 17.67
N SER A 686 13.13 -18.70 18.28
CA SER A 686 11.88 -18.41 17.57
C SER A 686 12.00 -17.21 16.60
N MET A 687 13.05 -16.38 16.73
CA MET A 687 13.34 -15.30 15.78
C MET A 687 13.62 -15.82 14.37
N VAL A 688 14.14 -17.04 14.22
CA VAL A 688 14.35 -17.67 12.91
C VAL A 688 13.04 -17.79 12.13
N MET A 689 11.98 -18.25 12.79
CA MET A 689 10.65 -18.37 12.21
C MET A 689 10.07 -16.98 11.92
N GLN A 690 10.17 -16.05 12.87
CA GLN A 690 9.60 -14.71 12.72
C GLN A 690 10.23 -13.92 11.56
N TRP A 691 11.55 -13.99 11.41
CA TRP A 691 12.26 -13.33 10.30
C TRP A 691 11.89 -13.96 8.96
N GLY A 692 11.74 -15.28 8.90
CA GLY A 692 11.26 -15.97 7.70
C GLY A 692 9.88 -15.48 7.25
N GLN A 693 8.93 -15.33 8.19
CA GLN A 693 7.61 -14.75 7.90
C GLN A 693 7.73 -13.28 7.44
N PHE A 694 8.56 -12.48 8.10
CA PHE A 694 8.74 -11.08 7.76
C PHE A 694 9.34 -10.89 6.35
N VAL A 695 10.29 -11.74 5.96
CA VAL A 695 10.87 -11.80 4.61
C VAL A 695 9.87 -12.31 3.58
N ASP A 696 9.08 -13.36 3.88
CA ASP A 696 8.01 -13.84 2.99
C ASP A 696 7.06 -12.69 2.63
N HIS A 697 6.72 -11.88 3.63
CA HIS A 697 5.83 -10.75 3.49
C HIS A 697 6.44 -9.56 2.73
N ASP A 698 7.74 -9.58 2.42
CA ASP A 698 8.37 -8.64 1.48
C ASP A 698 8.35 -9.15 0.03
N LEU A 699 8.23 -10.47 -0.16
CA LEU A 699 8.45 -11.11 -1.46
C LEU A 699 7.16 -11.58 -2.12
N THR A 700 6.17 -12.04 -1.35
CA THR A 700 5.01 -12.73 -1.90
C THR A 700 3.73 -12.46 -1.13
N HIS A 701 2.68 -12.12 -1.89
CA HIS A 701 1.30 -12.09 -1.43
C HIS A 701 0.41 -12.47 -2.62
N THR A 702 -0.23 -13.64 -2.60
CA THR A 702 -1.12 -14.01 -3.69
C THR A 702 -2.47 -13.30 -3.58
N VAL A 703 -2.88 -12.58 -4.62
CA VAL A 703 -4.19 -11.92 -4.68
C VAL A 703 -5.31 -12.97 -4.66
N THR A 704 -6.34 -12.75 -3.83
CA THR A 704 -7.49 -13.66 -3.71
C THR A 704 -8.67 -13.17 -4.56
N ALA A 705 -9.57 -14.09 -4.93
CA ALA A 705 -10.86 -13.71 -5.52
C ALA A 705 -11.68 -12.85 -4.54
N LEU A 706 -12.31 -11.80 -5.05
CA LEU A 706 -13.12 -10.85 -4.30
C LEU A 706 -14.44 -11.43 -3.83
N SER A 707 -15.17 -12.15 -4.68
CA SER A 707 -16.45 -12.70 -4.24
C SER A 707 -16.29 -13.97 -3.41
N ARG A 708 -17.21 -14.14 -2.45
CA ARG A 708 -17.44 -15.40 -1.71
C ARG A 708 -18.54 -16.25 -2.31
N HIS A 709 -19.09 -15.82 -3.44
CA HIS A 709 -20.23 -16.48 -4.06
C HIS A 709 -19.83 -17.01 -5.41
N SER A 710 -20.37 -18.18 -5.75
CA SER A 710 -20.49 -18.51 -7.15
C SER A 710 -21.34 -17.44 -7.84
N TYR A 711 -20.78 -16.73 -8.81
CA TYR A 711 -21.54 -15.79 -9.65
C TYR A 711 -22.64 -16.51 -10.43
N ALA A 712 -22.44 -17.81 -10.71
CA ALA A 712 -23.36 -18.64 -11.45
C ALA A 712 -24.60 -19.06 -10.64
N THR A 713 -24.42 -19.44 -9.37
CA THR A 713 -25.51 -20.00 -8.55
C THR A 713 -25.95 -19.10 -7.39
N GLY A 714 -25.15 -18.08 -7.06
CA GLY A 714 -25.33 -17.24 -5.87
C GLY A 714 -24.97 -17.93 -4.54
N SER A 715 -24.58 -19.21 -4.57
CA SER A 715 -24.23 -19.99 -3.38
C SER A 715 -22.95 -19.46 -2.74
N PHE A 716 -22.95 -19.33 -1.41
CA PHE A 716 -21.76 -18.96 -0.65
C PHE A 716 -20.82 -20.14 -0.45
N CYS A 717 -19.51 -19.90 -0.52
CA CYS A 717 -18.51 -20.95 -0.29
C CYS A 717 -18.59 -21.56 1.13
N ASN A 718 -19.10 -20.87 2.15
CA ASN A 718 -19.31 -21.50 3.47
C ASN A 718 -20.61 -22.31 3.60
N LYS A 719 -21.48 -22.27 2.58
CA LYS A 719 -22.81 -22.91 2.61
C LYS A 719 -22.96 -24.01 1.56
N THR A 720 -21.87 -24.39 0.90
CA THR A 720 -21.84 -25.46 -0.10
C THR A 720 -20.56 -26.25 0.05
N CYS A 721 -20.62 -27.55 -0.23
CA CYS A 721 -19.44 -28.39 -0.35
C CYS A 721 -19.17 -28.81 -1.81
N ASP A 722 -19.89 -28.19 -2.74
CA ASP A 722 -19.65 -28.36 -4.17
C ASP A 722 -18.55 -27.41 -4.64
N ASN A 723 -17.76 -27.89 -5.60
CA ASN A 723 -16.76 -27.09 -6.27
C ASN A 723 -17.44 -26.23 -7.34
N LEU A 724 -17.49 -24.93 -7.08
CA LEU A 724 -18.19 -23.93 -7.88
C LEU A 724 -17.33 -22.68 -7.89
N ASP A 725 -16.80 -22.24 -9.03
CA ASP A 725 -15.89 -21.08 -9.05
C ASP A 725 -16.53 -19.83 -8.40
N PRO A 726 -15.86 -19.14 -7.44
CA PRO A 726 -14.46 -19.32 -7.00
C PRO A 726 -14.25 -20.27 -5.80
N CYS A 727 -15.28 -20.99 -5.35
CA CYS A 727 -15.24 -21.97 -4.26
C CYS A 727 -14.59 -23.30 -4.68
N PHE A 728 -13.58 -23.75 -3.93
CA PHE A 728 -12.91 -25.04 -4.09
C PHE A 728 -12.77 -25.74 -2.72
N ASN A 729 -13.92 -26.00 -2.10
CA ASN A 729 -14.04 -26.39 -0.70
C ASN A 729 -13.55 -27.82 -0.43
N ILE A 730 -13.20 -28.08 0.82
CA ILE A 730 -12.65 -29.35 1.26
C ILE A 730 -13.72 -30.12 2.05
N PRO A 731 -14.27 -31.22 1.53
CA PRO A 731 -15.26 -32.01 2.26
C PRO A 731 -14.66 -32.61 3.54
N LEU A 732 -15.45 -32.64 4.62
CA LEU A 732 -15.08 -33.24 5.89
C LEU A 732 -15.67 -34.65 6.01
N SER A 733 -14.89 -35.57 6.58
CA SER A 733 -15.37 -36.90 6.96
C SER A 733 -16.42 -36.80 8.06
N PRO A 734 -17.43 -37.68 8.13
CA PRO A 734 -18.38 -37.75 9.25
C PRO A 734 -17.70 -37.90 10.63
N ASN A 735 -16.49 -38.48 10.65
CA ASN A 735 -15.68 -38.67 11.87
C ASN A 735 -14.71 -37.50 12.14
N ASP A 736 -14.78 -36.41 11.39
CA ASP A 736 -13.96 -35.22 11.68
C ASP A 736 -14.45 -34.55 12.99
N PRO A 737 -13.55 -34.17 13.91
CA PRO A 737 -13.94 -33.51 15.17
C PRO A 737 -14.82 -32.27 14.97
N ARG A 738 -14.67 -31.54 13.86
CA ARG A 738 -15.48 -30.37 13.53
C ARG A 738 -16.93 -30.73 13.18
N VAL A 739 -17.13 -31.91 12.59
CA VAL A 739 -18.47 -32.45 12.29
C VAL A 739 -19.09 -33.02 13.57
N LEU A 740 -18.34 -33.83 14.33
CA LEU A 740 -18.82 -34.45 15.56
C LEU A 740 -19.22 -33.44 16.64
N SER A 741 -18.48 -32.32 16.74
CA SER A 741 -18.81 -31.23 17.67
C SER A 741 -20.00 -30.38 17.24
N GLY A 742 -20.53 -30.58 16.02
CA GLY A 742 -21.56 -29.72 15.43
C GLY A 742 -21.05 -28.34 14.99
N SER A 743 -19.72 -28.10 15.06
CA SER A 743 -19.12 -26.82 14.67
C SER A 743 -19.23 -26.58 13.15
N ALA A 744 -19.22 -27.64 12.35
CA ALA A 744 -19.38 -27.58 10.90
C ALA A 744 -20.84 -27.84 10.49
N LYS A 745 -21.65 -26.76 10.43
CA LYS A 745 -23.05 -26.83 9.95
C LYS A 745 -23.14 -27.39 8.52
N TYR A 746 -22.18 -27.05 7.68
CA TYR A 746 -21.92 -27.69 6.39
C TYR A 746 -20.63 -28.49 6.52
N PRO A 747 -20.60 -29.79 6.14
CA PRO A 747 -19.46 -30.67 6.40
C PRO A 747 -18.32 -30.43 5.40
N CYS A 748 -17.79 -29.21 5.34
CA CYS A 748 -16.61 -28.84 4.56
C CYS A 748 -15.86 -27.65 5.17
N ILE A 749 -14.56 -27.59 4.92
CA ILE A 749 -13.73 -26.40 5.17
C ILE A 749 -13.82 -25.52 3.92
N GLU A 750 -14.15 -24.25 4.12
CA GLU A 750 -14.24 -23.29 3.03
C GLU A 750 -12.87 -22.93 2.45
N PHE A 751 -12.80 -22.81 1.12
CA PHE A 751 -11.59 -22.39 0.41
C PHE A 751 -11.97 -21.67 -0.88
N GLU A 752 -11.37 -20.51 -1.09
CA GLU A 752 -11.53 -19.74 -2.32
C GLU A 752 -10.23 -19.70 -3.12
N ARG A 753 -10.39 -19.81 -4.43
CA ARG A 753 -9.31 -19.78 -5.40
C ARG A 753 -8.60 -18.43 -5.43
N SER A 754 -7.32 -18.46 -5.76
CA SER A 754 -6.53 -17.25 -6.00
C SER A 754 -7.02 -16.55 -7.26
N ALA A 755 -6.99 -15.22 -7.26
CA ALA A 755 -7.27 -14.45 -8.46
C ALA A 755 -6.22 -14.73 -9.53
N ALA A 756 -6.67 -14.82 -10.78
CA ALA A 756 -5.80 -15.04 -11.93
C ALA A 756 -5.45 -13.72 -12.63
N VAL A 757 -4.29 -13.69 -13.28
CA VAL A 757 -3.91 -12.61 -14.20
C VAL A 757 -4.85 -12.64 -15.40
N CYS A 758 -5.23 -11.45 -15.89
CA CYS A 758 -5.99 -11.29 -17.12
C CYS A 758 -5.29 -11.94 -18.33
N GLY A 759 -6.07 -12.62 -19.19
CA GLY A 759 -5.55 -13.34 -20.36
C GLY A 759 -4.85 -14.67 -20.04
N SER A 760 -5.17 -15.28 -18.89
CA SER A 760 -4.62 -16.56 -18.45
C SER A 760 -5.73 -17.55 -18.10
N GLY A 761 -5.47 -18.85 -18.26
CA GLY A 761 -6.43 -19.91 -17.93
C GLY A 761 -7.53 -20.07 -18.97
N GLU A 762 -7.15 -20.02 -20.24
CA GLU A 762 -8.04 -20.07 -21.41
C GLU A 762 -7.48 -21.00 -22.49
N THR A 763 -8.38 -21.63 -23.24
CA THR A 763 -8.06 -22.38 -24.47
C THR A 763 -8.51 -21.57 -25.68
N SER A 764 -7.66 -21.49 -26.70
CA SER A 764 -8.11 -21.01 -28.01
C SER A 764 -7.94 -22.12 -29.04
N LEU A 765 -9.07 -22.62 -29.55
CA LEU A 765 -9.07 -23.56 -30.68
C LEU A 765 -8.49 -22.95 -31.96
N VAL A 766 -8.56 -21.62 -32.10
CA VAL A 766 -8.13 -20.89 -33.30
C VAL A 766 -6.61 -20.71 -33.38
N PHE A 767 -5.90 -20.57 -32.25
CA PHE A 767 -4.42 -20.50 -32.22
C PHE A 767 -3.74 -21.82 -31.90
N ASN A 768 -4.50 -22.90 -31.71
CA ASN A 768 -4.01 -24.14 -31.11
C ASN A 768 -3.16 -23.86 -29.84
N ARG A 769 -3.59 -22.87 -29.05
CA ARG A 769 -2.80 -22.33 -27.93
C ARG A 769 -3.62 -22.41 -26.64
N VAL A 770 -3.04 -23.10 -25.67
CA VAL A 770 -3.52 -23.15 -24.29
C VAL A 770 -2.74 -22.14 -23.47
N THR A 771 -3.43 -21.23 -22.80
CA THR A 771 -2.85 -20.36 -21.77
C THR A 771 -3.21 -20.92 -20.40
N TYR A 772 -2.22 -21.20 -19.57
CA TYR A 772 -2.46 -21.71 -18.22
C TYR A 772 -2.95 -20.60 -17.31
N ARG A 773 -3.76 -20.93 -16.30
CA ARG A 773 -4.16 -19.98 -15.25
C ARG A 773 -2.92 -19.59 -14.45
N GLU A 774 -2.64 -18.29 -14.38
CA GLU A 774 -1.51 -17.76 -13.63
C GLU A 774 -1.96 -16.85 -12.49
N GLN A 775 -1.37 -17.02 -11.30
CA GLN A 775 -1.73 -16.26 -10.11
C GLN A 775 -0.86 -15.01 -9.97
N MET A 776 -1.45 -13.93 -9.44
CA MET A 776 -0.79 -12.65 -9.24
C MET A 776 -0.02 -12.58 -7.92
N ASN A 777 1.20 -12.04 -7.96
CA ASN A 777 1.89 -11.56 -6.77
C ASN A 777 1.53 -10.09 -6.53
N ALA A 778 0.98 -9.73 -5.37
CA ALA A 778 0.63 -8.35 -5.03
C ALA A 778 1.83 -7.49 -4.61
N LEU A 779 2.98 -8.13 -4.32
CA LEU A 779 4.19 -7.46 -3.85
C LEU A 779 5.26 -7.41 -4.93
N THR A 780 6.27 -6.56 -4.73
CA THR A 780 7.50 -6.65 -5.52
C THR A 780 8.22 -7.97 -5.21
N SER A 781 9.03 -8.46 -6.15
CA SER A 781 9.80 -9.70 -5.96
C SER A 781 11.19 -9.46 -5.37
N PHE A 782 11.51 -8.21 -5.01
CA PHE A 782 12.80 -7.83 -4.49
C PHE A 782 12.76 -7.85 -2.96
N LEU A 783 13.89 -8.16 -2.33
CA LEU A 783 14.06 -7.93 -0.90
C LEU A 783 14.38 -6.44 -0.70
N ASP A 784 13.35 -5.59 -0.72
CA ASP A 784 13.45 -4.13 -0.76
C ASP A 784 12.66 -3.40 0.32
N ALA A 785 12.20 -4.14 1.33
CA ALA A 785 11.40 -3.67 2.46
C ALA A 785 10.05 -3.06 2.04
N SER A 786 9.47 -3.51 0.94
CA SER A 786 8.07 -3.26 0.57
C SER A 786 7.08 -3.65 1.68
N ASN A 787 7.40 -4.62 2.53
CA ASN A 787 6.61 -4.93 3.75
C ASN A 787 6.59 -3.78 4.79
N VAL A 788 7.52 -2.82 4.69
CA VAL A 788 7.56 -1.57 5.48
C VAL A 788 7.00 -0.40 4.68
N TYR A 789 7.30 -0.32 3.37
CA TYR A 789 7.07 0.87 2.53
C TYR A 789 5.87 0.78 1.57
N GLY A 790 5.24 -0.38 1.46
CA GLY A 790 4.22 -0.66 0.44
C GLY A 790 4.82 -1.05 -0.90
N SER A 791 4.00 -1.69 -1.74
CA SER A 791 4.38 -2.14 -3.10
C SER A 791 3.82 -1.24 -4.21
N ASN A 792 3.31 -0.06 -3.87
CA ASN A 792 2.90 0.96 -4.84
C ASN A 792 2.92 2.35 -4.20
N GLU A 793 2.89 3.37 -5.05
CA GLU A 793 2.96 4.78 -4.65
C GLU A 793 1.83 5.20 -3.69
N VAL A 794 0.61 4.69 -3.87
CA VAL A 794 -0.54 5.07 -3.02
C VAL A 794 -0.34 4.59 -1.59
N GLN A 795 0.02 3.31 -1.42
CA GLN A 795 0.34 2.75 -0.10
C GLN A 795 1.53 3.46 0.55
N ALA A 796 2.59 3.71 -0.24
CA ALA A 796 3.76 4.42 0.25
C ALA A 796 3.40 5.82 0.77
N GLN A 797 2.57 6.57 0.07
CA GLN A 797 2.10 7.89 0.51
C GLN A 797 1.24 7.80 1.77
N GLU A 798 0.39 6.78 1.90
CA GLU A 798 -0.41 6.57 3.10
C GLU A 798 0.45 6.30 4.34
N LEU A 799 1.60 5.64 4.20
CA LEU A 799 2.51 5.31 5.30
C LEU A 799 3.43 6.46 5.73
N ARG A 800 3.52 7.52 4.92
CA ARG A 800 4.46 8.63 5.14
C ARG A 800 3.88 9.72 6.02
N ASP A 801 4.75 10.33 6.82
CA ASP A 801 4.43 11.59 7.48
C ASP A 801 4.62 12.74 6.49
N THR A 802 3.52 13.18 5.89
CA THR A 802 3.49 14.27 4.90
C THR A 802 3.35 15.65 5.55
N TYR A 803 3.26 15.72 6.88
CA TYR A 803 3.03 16.98 7.61
C TYR A 803 4.32 17.73 7.93
N ASN A 804 5.48 17.08 7.82
CA ASN A 804 6.78 17.71 8.00
C ASN A 804 7.75 17.34 6.89
N ASN A 805 8.83 18.12 6.77
CA ASN A 805 9.86 17.91 5.76
C ASN A 805 11.01 17.00 6.26
N LYS A 806 10.73 16.06 7.18
CA LYS A 806 11.78 15.23 7.82
C LYS A 806 11.93 13.83 7.23
N GLY A 807 11.09 13.48 6.26
CA GLY A 807 11.17 12.20 5.55
C GLY A 807 10.85 10.97 6.41
N MET A 808 9.99 11.13 7.43
CA MET A 808 9.60 10.07 8.36
C MET A 808 8.40 9.24 7.88
N LEU A 809 8.24 8.05 8.44
CA LEU A 809 7.00 7.27 8.41
C LEU A 809 6.04 7.75 9.51
N ARG A 810 4.75 7.73 9.22
CA ARG A 810 3.70 8.17 10.15
C ARG A 810 3.53 7.17 11.30
N TYR A 811 3.12 7.67 12.45
CA TYR A 811 2.72 6.90 13.62
C TYR A 811 1.58 7.64 14.33
N ASP A 812 0.77 6.92 15.12
CA ASP A 812 -0.36 7.52 15.84
C ASP A 812 -0.15 7.60 17.35
N ILE A 813 0.54 6.62 17.93
CA ILE A 813 0.78 6.53 19.38
C ILE A 813 2.22 6.12 19.66
N THR A 814 2.67 6.35 20.89
CA THR A 814 3.99 5.95 21.37
C THR A 814 3.92 5.06 22.60
N SER A 815 4.96 4.29 22.83
CA SER A 815 5.17 3.54 24.07
C SER A 815 5.39 4.50 25.26
N SER A 816 5.43 3.94 26.47
CA SER A 816 5.82 4.70 27.67
C SER A 816 7.24 5.27 27.57
N ALA A 817 8.11 4.65 26.79
CA ALA A 817 9.47 5.12 26.50
C ALA A 817 9.52 6.20 25.39
N GLY A 818 8.36 6.61 24.84
CA GLY A 818 8.27 7.61 23.79
C GLY A 818 8.65 7.10 22.39
N LYS A 819 8.70 5.78 22.19
CA LYS A 819 9.00 5.17 20.88
C LYS A 819 7.73 4.84 20.11
N GLU A 820 7.76 5.02 18.80
CA GLU A 820 6.60 4.97 17.91
C GLU A 820 6.01 3.56 17.79
N TYR A 821 4.69 3.42 17.78
CA TYR A 821 4.02 2.22 17.25
C TYR A 821 3.65 2.43 15.78
N LEU A 822 3.28 1.35 15.10
CA LEU A 822 2.63 1.43 13.78
C LEU A 822 1.38 2.34 13.87
N PRO A 823 1.06 3.12 12.81
CA PRO A 823 -0.18 3.87 12.75
C PRO A 823 -1.38 2.94 12.68
N PHE A 824 -2.57 3.42 13.04
CA PHE A 824 -3.81 2.68 12.86
C PHE A 824 -4.33 2.80 11.43
N GLU A 825 -4.97 1.72 11.00
CA GLU A 825 -5.73 1.68 9.77
C GLU A 825 -7.05 2.47 9.92
N LYS A 826 -7.35 3.33 8.95
CA LYS A 826 -8.49 4.26 8.98
C LYS A 826 -9.60 3.87 8.02
N ASP A 827 -9.24 3.35 6.85
CA ASP A 827 -10.13 3.19 5.70
C ASP A 827 -10.27 1.72 5.25
N SER A 828 -9.66 0.78 5.97
CA SER A 828 -9.73 -0.64 5.61
C SER A 828 -10.95 -1.35 6.18
N ASN A 829 -11.37 -2.36 5.43
CA ASN A 829 -12.34 -3.36 5.88
C ASN A 829 -11.72 -4.33 6.89
N MET A 830 -10.39 -4.33 7.08
CA MET A 830 -9.70 -5.15 8.06
C MET A 830 -9.99 -4.65 9.49
N ASP A 831 -10.73 -5.45 10.26
CA ASP A 831 -11.17 -5.11 11.60
C ASP A 831 -10.56 -6.04 12.65
N CYS A 832 -9.67 -5.48 13.50
CA CYS A 832 -9.04 -6.19 14.62
C CYS A 832 -9.83 -6.04 15.93
N ARG A 833 -11.02 -5.43 15.87
CA ARG A 833 -11.92 -5.25 17.02
C ARG A 833 -12.64 -6.58 17.32
N ARG A 834 -12.41 -7.18 18.50
CA ARG A 834 -12.79 -8.59 18.74
C ARG A 834 -13.97 -8.86 19.66
N ASN A 835 -14.53 -7.87 20.35
CA ASN A 835 -15.76 -8.04 21.13
C ASN A 835 -16.27 -6.68 21.61
N PHE A 836 -17.50 -6.26 21.29
CA PHE A 836 -18.11 -5.07 21.90
C PHE A 836 -18.49 -5.31 23.38
N SER A 837 -18.35 -6.55 23.87
CA SER A 837 -18.64 -6.93 25.25
C SER A 837 -17.40 -7.00 26.17
N GLU A 838 -16.17 -7.02 25.63
CA GLU A 838 -14.90 -6.95 26.39
C GLU A 838 -14.23 -5.58 26.22
N GLU A 839 -13.33 -5.22 27.15
CA GLU A 839 -12.89 -3.86 27.49
C GLU A 839 -12.05 -3.13 26.41
N ASN A 840 -12.65 -2.85 25.25
CA ASN A 840 -12.32 -1.81 24.28
C ASN A 840 -11.53 -2.23 23.03
N PRO A 841 -12.15 -2.12 21.85
CA PRO A 841 -11.59 -2.76 20.68
C PRO A 841 -10.66 -1.82 19.88
N ILE A 842 -9.41 -2.24 19.69
CA ILE A 842 -8.37 -1.49 18.98
C ILE A 842 -8.34 -1.87 17.49
N ARG A 843 -8.21 -0.86 16.61
CA ARG A 843 -8.09 -1.07 15.15
C ARG A 843 -6.78 -1.77 14.79
N CYS A 844 -6.74 -2.38 13.63
CA CYS A 844 -5.50 -2.96 13.12
C CYS A 844 -4.44 -1.88 12.88
N PHE A 845 -3.18 -2.24 13.04
CA PHE A 845 -2.06 -1.43 12.59
C PHE A 845 -1.98 -1.38 11.05
N LEU A 846 -1.51 -0.28 10.50
CA LEU A 846 -1.18 -0.13 9.09
C LEU A 846 0.34 -0.27 8.90
N ALA A 847 0.73 -1.05 7.89
CA ALA A 847 2.11 -1.27 7.47
C ALA A 847 2.20 -1.41 5.94
N GLY A 848 3.40 -1.57 5.39
CA GLY A 848 3.62 -1.82 3.96
C GLY A 848 2.99 -3.12 3.44
N ASP A 849 2.92 -4.15 4.29
CA ASP A 849 2.17 -5.38 4.02
C ASP A 849 0.93 -5.50 4.92
N LEU A 850 -0.18 -5.93 4.31
CA LEU A 850 -1.49 -6.01 4.95
C LEU A 850 -1.59 -7.08 6.04
N ARG A 851 -0.68 -8.07 6.03
CA ARG A 851 -0.67 -9.15 7.01
C ARG A 851 0.10 -8.76 8.27
N ALA A 852 0.55 -7.51 8.45
CA ALA A 852 1.29 -7.10 9.65
C ALA A 852 0.58 -7.42 10.98
N ASN A 853 -0.76 -7.51 10.99
CA ASN A 853 -1.57 -7.87 12.16
C ASN A 853 -1.90 -9.36 12.26
N GLU A 854 -1.40 -10.20 11.34
CA GLU A 854 -1.71 -11.63 11.32
C GLU A 854 -1.47 -12.24 12.69
N GLN A 855 -0.34 -11.91 13.33
CA GLN A 855 -0.04 -12.25 14.72
C GLN A 855 0.81 -11.17 15.40
N LEU A 856 0.81 -11.13 16.74
CA LEU A 856 1.39 -10.03 17.53
C LEU A 856 2.89 -9.79 17.35
N ALA A 857 3.69 -10.85 17.28
CA ALA A 857 5.13 -10.76 17.08
C ALA A 857 5.52 -10.27 15.67
N LEU A 858 4.67 -10.50 14.66
CA LEU A 858 4.83 -9.88 13.35
C LEU A 858 4.58 -8.36 13.44
N ALA A 859 3.51 -7.93 14.11
CA ALA A 859 3.24 -6.50 14.35
C ALA A 859 4.39 -5.83 15.14
N ALA A 860 4.94 -6.52 16.13
CA ALA A 860 6.12 -6.07 16.87
C ALA A 860 7.35 -5.92 15.95
N THR A 861 7.58 -6.87 15.05
CA THR A 861 8.68 -6.81 14.06
C THR A 861 8.51 -5.63 13.09
N HIS A 862 7.31 -5.43 12.52
CA HIS A 862 7.02 -4.25 11.70
C HIS A 862 7.24 -2.93 12.46
N THR A 863 6.86 -2.89 13.75
CA THR A 863 7.07 -1.71 14.60
C THR A 863 8.56 -1.36 14.73
N ILE A 864 9.45 -2.35 14.89
CA ILE A 864 10.90 -2.13 14.94
C ILE A 864 11.43 -1.46 13.68
N PHE A 865 10.93 -1.85 12.49
CA PHE A 865 11.40 -1.28 11.23
C PHE A 865 10.89 0.14 10.97
N ILE A 866 9.69 0.50 11.43
CA ILE A 866 9.24 1.91 11.41
C ILE A 866 10.08 2.76 12.37
N ARG A 867 10.36 2.25 13.57
CA ARG A 867 11.25 2.93 14.53
C ARG A 867 12.64 3.13 13.94
N GLU A 868 13.20 2.11 13.29
CA GLU A 868 14.54 2.21 12.68
C GLU A 868 14.57 3.21 11.52
N HIS A 869 13.54 3.21 10.66
CA HIS A 869 13.39 4.23 9.63
C HIS A 869 13.38 5.63 10.26
N ASN A 870 12.50 5.89 11.22
CA ASN A 870 12.36 7.21 11.84
C ASN A 870 13.63 7.64 12.58
N ARG A 871 14.37 6.69 13.18
CA ARG A 871 15.66 6.93 13.83
C ARG A 871 16.72 7.37 12.83
N ILE A 872 16.86 6.68 11.70
CA ILE A 872 17.81 7.03 10.63
C ILE A 872 17.40 8.36 9.99
N ALA A 873 16.12 8.55 9.65
CA ALA A 873 15.61 9.77 9.03
C ALA A 873 15.90 11.01 9.90
N LYS A 874 15.65 10.93 11.22
CA LYS A 874 15.98 12.01 12.18
C LYS A 874 17.48 12.33 12.18
N LYS A 875 18.35 11.32 12.12
CA LYS A 875 19.81 11.51 12.07
C LYS A 875 20.27 12.12 10.75
N LEU A 876 19.79 11.61 9.61
CA LEU A 876 20.11 12.16 8.30
C LEU A 876 19.62 13.59 8.13
N ASN A 877 18.41 13.91 8.60
CA ASN A 877 17.88 15.27 8.61
C ASN A 877 18.75 16.23 9.44
N LYS A 878 19.28 15.77 10.57
CA LYS A 878 20.16 16.59 11.43
C LYS A 878 21.55 16.79 10.80
N MET A 879 22.07 15.77 10.12
CA MET A 879 23.40 15.81 9.51
C MET A 879 23.41 16.58 8.19
N ASN A 880 22.40 16.36 7.35
CA ASN A 880 22.27 16.94 6.02
C ASN A 880 21.13 17.97 6.02
N GLY A 881 21.33 19.10 6.70
CA GLY A 881 20.28 20.13 6.88
C GLY A 881 19.73 20.76 5.58
N ASN A 882 20.38 20.52 4.44
CA ASN A 882 19.96 20.96 3.12
C ASN A 882 19.08 19.93 2.38
N TRP A 883 18.96 18.70 2.89
CA TRP A 883 18.13 17.67 2.26
C TRP A 883 16.65 17.94 2.56
N ASP A 884 15.81 17.78 1.54
CA ASP A 884 14.37 17.75 1.75
C ASP A 884 13.89 16.39 2.28
N GLY A 885 12.64 16.34 2.73
CA GLY A 885 12.04 15.13 3.28
C GLY A 885 11.91 13.99 2.27
N GLU A 886 11.84 14.26 0.96
CA GLU A 886 11.80 13.21 -0.06
C GLU A 886 13.16 12.51 -0.17
N VAL A 887 14.24 13.28 -0.22
CA VAL A 887 15.62 12.74 -0.25
C VAL A 887 15.88 11.93 1.02
N ILE A 888 15.55 12.48 2.19
CA ILE A 888 15.73 11.77 3.47
C ILE A 888 14.92 10.47 3.49
N TYR A 889 13.66 10.50 3.05
CA TYR A 889 12.82 9.31 3.00
C TYR A 889 13.40 8.23 2.08
N HIS A 890 13.81 8.60 0.86
CA HIS A 890 14.32 7.64 -0.12
C HIS A 890 15.71 7.10 0.23
N GLU A 891 16.61 7.92 0.79
CA GLU A 891 17.88 7.44 1.34
C GLU A 891 17.67 6.50 2.51
N THR A 892 16.77 6.85 3.44
CA THR A 892 16.43 5.98 4.57
C THR A 892 15.82 4.66 4.10
N ARG A 893 14.86 4.70 3.16
CA ARG A 893 14.28 3.50 2.54
C ARG A 893 15.35 2.61 1.91
N LYS A 894 16.30 3.21 1.19
CA LYS A 894 17.42 2.50 0.56
C LYS A 894 18.33 1.83 1.60
N ILE A 895 18.65 2.51 2.70
CA ILE A 895 19.44 1.94 3.81
C ILE A 895 18.70 0.77 4.46
N ILE A 896 17.40 0.93 4.78
CA ILE A 896 16.59 -0.12 5.40
C ILE A 896 16.50 -1.37 4.50
N GLY A 897 16.29 -1.19 3.19
CA GLY A 897 16.34 -2.30 2.24
C GLY A 897 17.69 -3.03 2.26
N ALA A 898 18.80 -2.29 2.30
CA ALA A 898 20.14 -2.86 2.41
C ALA A 898 20.37 -3.62 3.73
N MET A 899 19.86 -3.09 4.85
CA MET A 899 19.90 -3.80 6.14
C MET A 899 19.15 -5.12 6.07
N MET A 900 17.95 -5.14 5.48
CA MET A 900 17.15 -6.37 5.32
C MET A 900 17.83 -7.38 4.42
N GLN A 901 18.43 -6.94 3.31
CA GLN A 901 19.25 -7.78 2.42
C GLN A 901 20.44 -8.37 3.15
N HIS A 902 21.19 -7.55 3.90
CA HIS A 902 22.36 -7.98 4.63
C HIS A 902 22.01 -8.99 5.74
N ILE A 903 21.02 -8.69 6.59
CA ILE A 903 20.55 -9.59 7.66
C ILE A 903 20.10 -10.92 7.05
N THR A 904 19.31 -10.89 5.98
CA THR A 904 18.78 -12.10 5.36
C THR A 904 19.90 -12.98 4.79
N PHE A 905 20.80 -12.42 3.97
CA PHE A 905 21.80 -13.22 3.27
C PHE A 905 23.02 -13.59 4.12
N LYS A 906 23.40 -12.78 5.11
CA LYS A 906 24.60 -13.02 5.92
C LYS A 906 24.32 -13.71 7.25
N HIS A 907 23.14 -13.50 7.84
CA HIS A 907 22.82 -14.04 9.16
C HIS A 907 21.73 -15.12 9.09
N TRP A 908 20.64 -14.87 8.37
CA TRP A 908 19.49 -15.79 8.38
C TRP A 908 19.63 -16.98 7.42
N LEU A 909 20.08 -16.77 6.17
CA LEU A 909 20.23 -17.85 5.19
C LEU A 909 21.17 -18.98 5.69
N PRO A 910 22.36 -18.69 6.26
CA PRO A 910 23.22 -19.73 6.82
C PRO A 910 22.55 -20.54 7.93
N VAL A 911 21.68 -19.92 8.73
CA VAL A 911 20.94 -20.61 9.79
C VAL A 911 19.91 -21.58 9.21
N VAL A 912 19.12 -21.16 8.21
CA VAL A 912 18.06 -22.02 7.66
C VAL A 912 18.57 -23.09 6.69
N PHE A 913 19.68 -22.81 5.99
CA PHE A 913 20.39 -23.80 5.17
C PHE A 913 21.34 -24.69 5.99
N GLY A 914 21.66 -24.31 7.23
CA GLY A 914 22.48 -25.07 8.18
C GLY A 914 23.96 -24.67 8.22
N SER A 915 24.50 -24.08 7.15
CA SER A 915 25.84 -23.48 7.14
C SER A 915 26.03 -22.52 5.96
N GLN A 916 27.10 -21.72 5.99
CA GLN A 916 27.49 -20.91 4.84
C GLN A 916 27.87 -21.79 3.63
N ASP A 917 28.45 -22.98 3.84
CA ASP A 917 28.78 -23.91 2.75
C ASP A 917 27.52 -24.43 2.03
N GLN A 918 26.43 -24.67 2.76
CA GLN A 918 25.15 -25.03 2.15
C GLN A 918 24.56 -23.85 1.38
N VAL A 919 24.68 -22.62 1.89
CA VAL A 919 24.27 -21.42 1.14
C VAL A 919 25.11 -21.27 -0.14
N ASP A 920 26.42 -21.43 -0.07
CA ASP A 920 27.30 -21.35 -1.23
C ASP A 920 26.98 -22.46 -2.26
N LYS A 921 26.56 -23.65 -1.80
CA LYS A 921 26.12 -24.75 -2.67
C LYS A 921 24.84 -24.45 -3.44
N TYR A 922 23.80 -23.93 -2.78
CA TYR A 922 22.47 -23.75 -3.38
C TYR A 922 22.21 -22.35 -3.94
N VAL A 923 22.78 -21.31 -3.31
CA VAL A 923 22.62 -19.89 -3.69
C VAL A 923 23.84 -19.37 -4.45
N GLY A 924 25.04 -19.89 -4.17
CA GLY A 924 26.29 -19.41 -4.76
C GLY A 924 26.74 -18.05 -4.21
N LYS A 925 27.97 -17.65 -4.55
CA LYS A 925 28.52 -16.31 -4.21
C LYS A 925 28.00 -15.26 -5.19
N TYR A 926 27.86 -14.02 -4.71
CA TYR A 926 27.47 -12.90 -5.57
C TYR A 926 28.55 -12.61 -6.62
N GLN A 927 28.17 -12.55 -7.89
CA GLN A 927 29.08 -12.30 -9.04
C GLN A 927 28.83 -10.95 -9.72
N GLY A 928 27.95 -10.11 -9.15
CA GLY A 928 27.48 -8.89 -9.79
C GLY A 928 26.04 -9.01 -10.28
N TYR A 929 25.47 -7.88 -10.69
CA TYR A 929 24.13 -7.80 -11.26
C TYR A 929 24.12 -8.29 -12.71
N ASP A 930 23.19 -9.20 -13.03
CA ASP A 930 22.97 -9.72 -14.38
C ASP A 930 21.56 -9.33 -14.89
N PRO A 931 21.44 -8.44 -15.89
CA PRO A 931 20.17 -8.04 -16.46
C PRO A 931 19.46 -9.14 -17.28
N ALA A 932 20.08 -10.29 -17.52
CA ALA A 932 19.41 -11.44 -18.15
C ALA A 932 18.58 -12.27 -17.15
N ILE A 933 18.85 -12.13 -15.85
CA ILE A 933 18.17 -12.89 -14.81
C ILE A 933 16.79 -12.28 -14.52
N ASP A 934 15.77 -13.12 -14.54
CA ASP A 934 14.44 -12.78 -14.05
C ASP A 934 14.37 -13.00 -12.53
N SER A 935 14.26 -11.91 -11.77
CA SER A 935 14.19 -11.89 -10.30
C SER A 935 12.80 -12.16 -9.74
N SER A 936 11.79 -12.34 -10.61
CA SER A 936 10.41 -12.54 -10.21
C SER A 936 10.24 -13.78 -9.32
N VAL A 937 9.39 -13.68 -8.30
CA VAL A 937 9.09 -14.81 -7.42
C VAL A 937 8.40 -15.93 -8.21
N THR A 938 8.85 -17.15 -7.97
CA THR A 938 8.27 -18.36 -8.59
C THR A 938 7.08 -18.87 -7.79
N ASN A 939 6.12 -19.47 -8.50
CA ASN A 939 4.91 -20.04 -7.92
C ASN A 939 5.24 -21.18 -6.93
N ALA A 940 6.23 -22.01 -7.27
CA ALA A 940 6.70 -23.08 -6.40
C ALA A 940 7.27 -22.56 -5.07
N PHE A 941 8.03 -21.46 -5.11
CA PHE A 941 8.55 -20.80 -3.92
C PHE A 941 7.44 -20.22 -3.05
N ALA A 942 6.57 -19.38 -3.63
CA ALA A 942 5.51 -18.66 -2.92
C ALA A 942 4.42 -19.58 -2.35
N THR A 943 4.07 -20.63 -3.08
CA THR A 943 2.92 -21.47 -2.74
C THR A 943 3.31 -22.70 -1.91
N ALA A 944 4.56 -23.18 -2.03
CA ALA A 944 5.00 -24.39 -1.35
C ALA A 944 6.33 -24.21 -0.60
N ALA A 945 7.45 -24.01 -1.29
CA ALA A 945 8.77 -24.22 -0.67
C ALA A 945 9.05 -23.28 0.50
N PHE A 946 8.75 -21.97 0.38
CA PHE A 946 9.03 -21.02 1.46
C PHE A 946 8.07 -21.15 2.65
N ARG A 947 6.97 -21.90 2.49
CA ARG A 947 6.04 -22.29 3.55
C ARG A 947 6.56 -23.42 4.44
N PHE A 948 7.83 -23.84 4.29
CA PHE A 948 8.49 -24.69 5.28
C PHE A 948 8.46 -24.05 6.68
N GLY A 949 8.42 -22.71 6.75
CA GLY A 949 8.30 -21.94 7.98
C GLY A 949 7.14 -22.37 8.88
N HIS A 950 6.06 -22.92 8.31
CA HIS A 950 4.93 -23.42 9.11
C HIS A 950 5.29 -24.62 10.00
N THR A 951 6.32 -25.38 9.63
CA THR A 951 6.79 -26.53 10.41
C THR A 951 7.60 -26.16 11.65
N ILE A 952 8.00 -24.88 11.76
CA ILE A 952 8.83 -24.36 12.86
C ILE A 952 8.09 -23.38 13.79
N ILE A 953 6.77 -23.26 13.61
CA ILE A 953 5.92 -22.41 14.46
C ILE A 953 5.61 -23.10 15.79
N ASN A 954 5.87 -22.39 16.89
CA ASN A 954 5.46 -22.81 18.23
C ASN A 954 3.94 -22.64 18.43
N PRO A 955 3.28 -23.53 19.20
CA PRO A 955 1.85 -23.38 19.55
C PRO A 955 1.60 -22.22 20.52
N THR A 956 2.67 -21.67 21.11
CA THR A 956 2.62 -20.63 22.13
C THR A 956 3.56 -19.50 21.71
N LEU A 957 3.06 -18.27 21.81
CA LEU A 957 3.86 -17.07 21.70
C LEU A 957 4.42 -16.71 23.09
N PHE A 958 5.73 -16.87 23.23
CA PHE A 958 6.45 -16.57 24.47
C PHE A 958 6.51 -15.06 24.71
N ARG A 959 6.44 -14.68 25.99
CA ARG A 959 6.48 -13.28 26.44
C ARG A 959 7.31 -13.18 27.70
N LEU A 960 8.42 -12.46 27.62
CA LEU A 960 9.45 -12.45 28.66
C LEU A 960 9.75 -11.03 29.16
N GLY A 961 9.89 -10.87 30.47
CA GLY A 961 10.29 -9.62 31.11
C GLY A 961 11.78 -9.31 30.92
N ASN A 962 12.24 -8.21 31.52
CA ASN A 962 13.66 -7.80 31.51
C ASN A 962 14.57 -8.75 32.31
N ASP A 963 13.97 -9.65 33.09
CA ASP A 963 14.59 -10.75 33.82
C ASP A 963 14.62 -12.07 33.03
N PHE A 964 14.13 -12.07 31.78
CA PHE A 964 14.00 -13.25 30.92
C PHE A 964 13.03 -14.32 31.45
N MET A 965 12.20 -13.97 32.44
CA MET A 965 11.13 -14.82 32.96
C MET A 965 9.79 -14.44 32.33
N PRO A 966 8.79 -15.35 32.34
CA PRO A 966 7.45 -15.01 31.85
C PRO A 966 6.88 -13.77 32.54
N ILE A 967 6.34 -12.83 31.75
CA ILE A 967 5.64 -11.67 32.31
C ILE A 967 4.41 -12.10 33.13
N LYS A 968 3.88 -11.23 33.99
CA LYS A 968 2.74 -11.53 34.87
C LYS A 968 1.51 -12.07 34.11
N GLN A 969 1.27 -11.60 32.89
CA GLN A 969 0.18 -12.03 32.01
C GLN A 969 0.43 -13.41 31.37
N GLY A 970 1.59 -14.02 31.57
CA GLY A 970 1.98 -15.32 31.04
C GLY A 970 2.25 -15.32 29.53
N HIS A 971 2.34 -16.50 28.93
CA HIS A 971 2.45 -16.66 27.47
C HIS A 971 1.07 -16.70 26.79
N ILE A 972 1.01 -16.54 25.47
CA ILE A 972 -0.26 -16.55 24.71
C ILE A 972 -0.31 -17.78 23.81
N ALA A 973 -1.40 -18.54 23.86
CA ALA A 973 -1.67 -19.59 22.85
C ALA A 973 -1.87 -18.96 21.47
N LEU A 974 -1.27 -19.52 20.42
CA LEU A 974 -1.18 -18.88 19.11
C LEU A 974 -2.54 -18.46 18.54
N HIS A 975 -3.59 -19.28 18.68
CA HIS A 975 -4.94 -18.93 18.20
C HIS A 975 -5.52 -17.64 18.84
N LYS A 976 -5.02 -17.23 20.02
CA LYS A 976 -5.41 -15.99 20.70
C LYS A 976 -4.55 -14.79 20.28
N ALA A 977 -3.37 -15.03 19.71
CA ALA A 977 -2.46 -13.98 19.26
C ALA A 977 -2.76 -13.47 17.84
N PHE A 978 -3.57 -14.20 17.06
CA PHE A 978 -3.91 -13.74 15.72
C PHE A 978 -4.76 -12.47 15.77
N PHE A 979 -4.48 -11.44 14.97
CA PHE A 979 -5.28 -10.19 14.85
C PHE A 979 -5.75 -9.56 16.18
N THR A 980 -4.88 -9.49 17.20
CA THR A 980 -5.14 -8.91 18.53
C THR A 980 -4.18 -7.77 18.90
N PRO A 981 -3.99 -6.75 18.05
CA PRO A 981 -3.02 -5.66 18.28
C PRO A 981 -3.23 -4.94 19.62
N GLU A 982 -4.43 -5.02 20.21
CA GLU A 982 -4.74 -4.57 21.56
C GLU A 982 -3.76 -5.08 22.62
N LEU A 983 -3.32 -6.33 22.54
CA LEU A 983 -2.44 -6.94 23.53
C LEU A 983 -1.03 -6.34 23.51
N VAL A 984 -0.57 -5.84 22.35
CA VAL A 984 0.67 -5.06 22.26
C VAL A 984 0.55 -3.78 23.09
N LEU A 985 -0.62 -3.14 23.08
CA LEU A 985 -0.82 -1.86 23.75
C LEU A 985 -1.16 -1.99 25.24
N THR A 986 -1.78 -3.09 25.65
CA THR A 986 -2.27 -3.28 27.03
C THR A 986 -1.41 -4.21 27.87
N GLU A 987 -0.58 -5.08 27.26
CA GLU A 987 0.15 -6.15 27.96
C GLU A 987 1.68 -6.06 27.79
N GLY A 988 2.24 -4.85 27.93
CA GLY A 988 3.69 -4.64 28.09
C GLY A 988 4.46 -4.23 26.83
N GLY A 989 3.78 -3.83 25.76
CA GLY A 989 4.45 -3.33 24.54
C GLY A 989 4.96 -4.45 23.64
N ILE A 990 5.93 -4.11 22.79
CA ILE A 990 6.56 -5.06 21.87
C ILE A 990 7.68 -5.87 22.53
N ASP A 991 8.32 -5.32 23.56
CA ASP A 991 9.52 -5.89 24.16
C ASP A 991 9.35 -7.31 24.70
N PRO A 992 8.26 -7.65 25.44
CA PRO A 992 8.07 -9.02 25.89
C PRO A 992 7.97 -10.02 24.75
N LEU A 993 7.35 -9.63 23.64
CA LEU A 993 7.22 -10.45 22.44
C LEU A 993 8.60 -10.62 21.78
N LEU A 994 9.36 -9.54 21.62
CA LEU A 994 10.69 -9.57 21.01
C LEU A 994 11.66 -10.43 21.84
N ARG A 995 11.69 -10.27 23.17
CA ARG A 995 12.46 -11.17 24.05
C ARG A 995 11.98 -12.61 23.93
N GLY A 996 10.67 -12.84 23.90
CA GLY A 996 10.10 -14.17 23.66
C GLY A 996 10.58 -14.80 22.35
N LEU A 997 10.76 -14.02 21.28
CA LEU A 997 11.28 -14.52 20.02
C LEU A 997 12.76 -14.91 20.08
N PHE A 998 13.62 -14.01 20.57
CA PHE A 998 15.07 -14.27 20.55
C PHE A 998 15.56 -15.12 21.74
N ALA A 999 14.81 -15.19 22.84
CA ALA A 999 15.19 -15.92 24.05
C ALA A 999 14.32 -17.16 24.31
N SER A 1000 13.59 -17.66 23.32
CA SER A 1000 12.92 -18.97 23.39
C SER A 1000 13.23 -19.80 22.14
N PRO A 1001 13.37 -21.12 22.28
CA PRO A 1001 13.70 -21.98 21.15
C PRO A 1001 12.53 -22.04 20.14
N LEU A 1002 12.83 -22.15 18.84
CA LEU A 1002 11.79 -22.50 17.87
C LEU A 1002 11.33 -23.95 18.05
N LYS A 1003 10.23 -24.32 17.41
CA LYS A 1003 9.82 -25.71 17.28
C LYS A 1003 10.78 -26.45 16.34
N HIS A 1004 11.25 -27.64 16.71
CA HIS A 1004 12.12 -28.46 15.87
C HIS A 1004 11.33 -29.00 14.64
N PRO A 1005 11.84 -28.88 13.40
CA PRO A 1005 11.16 -29.39 12.19
C PRO A 1005 11.38 -30.90 11.99
N MET A 1006 10.90 -31.72 12.93
CA MET A 1006 10.99 -33.18 12.83
C MET A 1006 9.93 -33.72 11.86
N SER A 1007 10.27 -34.72 11.06
CA SER A 1007 9.33 -35.34 10.09
C SER A 1007 8.10 -35.98 10.75
N THR A 1008 8.19 -36.37 12.02
CA THR A 1008 7.10 -36.94 12.83
C THR A 1008 6.29 -35.90 13.63
N GLN A 1009 6.76 -34.66 13.68
CA GLN A 1009 6.10 -33.56 14.37
C GLN A 1009 6.06 -32.35 13.43
N LEU A 1010 5.19 -32.35 12.42
CA LEU A 1010 5.21 -31.31 11.39
C LEU A 1010 4.49 -30.03 11.84
N LEU A 1011 3.16 -30.03 11.95
CA LEU A 1011 2.38 -28.85 12.38
C LEU A 1011 1.59 -29.12 13.67
N ASN A 1012 1.65 -28.14 14.57
CA ASN A 1012 0.99 -28.22 15.87
C ASN A 1012 -0.54 -27.99 15.76
N MET A 1013 -1.29 -28.44 16.77
CA MET A 1013 -2.76 -28.37 16.77
C MET A 1013 -3.35 -26.95 16.76
N GLU A 1014 -2.59 -25.92 17.14
CA GLU A 1014 -3.05 -24.52 17.05
C GLU A 1014 -3.19 -24.07 15.59
N LEU A 1015 -2.39 -24.63 14.69
CA LEU A 1015 -2.44 -24.36 13.24
C LEU A 1015 -3.36 -25.33 12.49
N ILE A 1016 -3.60 -26.53 13.03
CA ILE A 1016 -4.41 -27.57 12.39
C ILE A 1016 -5.89 -27.46 12.76
N GLU A 1017 -6.20 -27.23 14.05
CA GLU A 1017 -7.58 -27.23 14.55
C GLU A 1017 -8.09 -25.85 14.95
N LYS A 1018 -7.20 -24.87 15.14
CA LYS A 1018 -7.57 -23.56 15.70
C LYS A 1018 -7.12 -22.37 14.87
N LEU A 1019 -6.64 -22.59 13.63
CA LEU A 1019 -6.22 -21.50 12.76
C LEU A 1019 -7.41 -20.57 12.52
N PHE A 1020 -7.25 -19.32 12.97
CA PHE A 1020 -8.29 -18.31 12.92
C PHE A 1020 -9.65 -18.82 13.41
N MET A 1021 -9.67 -19.66 14.46
CA MET A 1021 -10.91 -20.22 15.05
C MET A 1021 -11.88 -19.14 15.50
N LYS A 1022 -11.35 -17.98 15.88
CA LYS A 1022 -12.14 -16.80 16.18
C LYS A 1022 -12.81 -16.24 14.90
N GLY A 1023 -12.25 -16.45 13.73
CA GLY A 1023 -12.55 -15.83 12.43
C GLY A 1023 -13.39 -16.57 11.43
N HIS A 1024 -13.80 -17.80 11.73
CA HIS A 1024 -14.52 -18.65 10.81
C HIS A 1024 -15.56 -19.47 11.56
N GLU A 1025 -16.72 -19.67 10.92
CA GLU A 1025 -17.77 -20.60 11.40
C GLU A 1025 -17.18 -21.99 11.65
N VAL A 1026 -16.21 -22.39 10.81
CA VAL A 1026 -15.40 -23.59 10.96
C VAL A 1026 -13.94 -23.18 10.99
N SER A 1027 -13.21 -23.49 12.07
CA SER A 1027 -11.78 -23.19 12.17
C SER A 1027 -11.01 -23.71 10.95
N LEU A 1028 -10.08 -22.90 10.43
CA LEU A 1028 -9.26 -23.33 9.31
C LEU A 1028 -8.19 -24.34 9.77
N ASP A 1029 -7.55 -24.96 8.78
CA ASP A 1029 -6.41 -25.86 8.93
C ASP A 1029 -5.30 -25.40 7.98
N LEU A 1030 -4.15 -24.99 8.53
CA LEU A 1030 -3.06 -24.41 7.73
C LEU A 1030 -2.45 -25.41 6.75
N ALA A 1031 -2.37 -26.69 7.11
CA ALA A 1031 -1.87 -27.73 6.21
C ALA A 1031 -2.83 -27.91 5.03
N VAL A 1032 -4.14 -27.96 5.30
CA VAL A 1032 -5.18 -28.00 4.27
C VAL A 1032 -5.05 -26.80 3.33
N MET A 1033 -4.87 -25.59 3.86
CA MET A 1033 -4.68 -24.39 3.04
C MET A 1033 -3.46 -24.49 2.12
N ASN A 1034 -2.33 -25.04 2.59
CA ASN A 1034 -1.11 -25.17 1.76
C ASN A 1034 -1.27 -26.21 0.64
N ILE A 1035 -1.84 -27.36 0.95
CA ILE A 1035 -2.03 -28.45 -0.02
C ILE A 1035 -3.07 -28.03 -1.06
N GLN A 1036 -4.22 -27.53 -0.63
CA GLN A 1036 -5.29 -27.09 -1.53
C GLN A 1036 -4.85 -25.91 -2.40
N ARG A 1037 -4.06 -24.96 -1.85
CA ARG A 1037 -3.47 -23.85 -2.63
C ARG A 1037 -2.46 -24.33 -3.66
N SER A 1038 -1.68 -25.36 -3.36
CA SER A 1038 -0.77 -25.98 -4.35
C SER A 1038 -1.54 -26.54 -5.55
N ARG A 1039 -2.69 -27.20 -5.30
CA ARG A 1039 -3.58 -27.71 -6.35
C ARG A 1039 -4.28 -26.59 -7.12
N ASP A 1040 -4.79 -25.56 -6.43
CA ASP A 1040 -5.38 -24.36 -7.06
C ASP A 1040 -4.41 -23.65 -8.01
N HIS A 1041 -3.14 -23.56 -7.61
CA HIS A 1041 -2.08 -22.96 -8.41
C HIS A 1041 -1.55 -23.89 -9.51
N GLY A 1042 -2.04 -25.13 -9.62
CA GLY A 1042 -1.59 -26.09 -10.62
C GLY A 1042 -0.10 -26.42 -10.49
N LEU A 1043 0.43 -26.52 -9.27
CA LEU A 1043 1.81 -26.97 -9.07
C LEU A 1043 1.93 -28.45 -9.46
N PRO A 1044 2.97 -28.82 -10.24
CA PRO A 1044 3.33 -30.21 -10.46
C PRO A 1044 3.63 -30.97 -9.15
N SER A 1045 3.65 -32.28 -9.24
CA SER A 1045 3.92 -33.15 -8.09
C SER A 1045 5.35 -32.98 -7.57
N TYR A 1046 5.53 -33.40 -6.32
CA TYR A 1046 6.82 -33.44 -5.64
C TYR A 1046 7.92 -34.13 -6.47
N THR A 1047 7.60 -35.24 -7.13
CA THR A 1047 8.55 -35.99 -7.96
C THR A 1047 9.06 -35.20 -9.17
N GLU A 1048 8.22 -34.36 -9.78
CA GLU A 1048 8.62 -33.49 -10.90
C GLU A 1048 9.61 -32.42 -10.45
N TYR A 1049 9.44 -31.87 -9.25
CA TYR A 1049 10.40 -30.92 -8.67
C TYR A 1049 11.70 -31.61 -8.25
N ARG A 1050 11.66 -32.86 -7.77
CA ARG A 1050 12.89 -33.63 -7.54
C ARG A 1050 13.66 -33.81 -8.84
N LYS A 1051 12.96 -34.14 -9.93
CA LYS A 1051 13.55 -34.25 -11.27
C LYS A 1051 14.18 -32.93 -11.73
N LEU A 1052 13.47 -31.81 -11.58
CA LEU A 1052 14.00 -30.47 -11.85
C LEU A 1052 15.31 -30.19 -11.08
N CYS A 1053 15.35 -30.59 -9.81
CA CYS A 1053 16.48 -30.39 -8.92
C CYS A 1053 17.61 -31.43 -9.09
N ASN A 1054 17.55 -32.28 -10.12
CA ASN A 1054 18.50 -33.39 -10.33
C ASN A 1054 18.65 -34.30 -9.10
N LEU A 1055 17.55 -34.54 -8.38
CA LEU A 1055 17.50 -35.43 -7.22
C LEU A 1055 16.92 -36.80 -7.62
N PRO A 1056 17.25 -37.88 -6.89
CA PRO A 1056 16.69 -39.21 -7.15
C PRO A 1056 15.17 -39.20 -7.10
N VAL A 1057 14.51 -39.62 -8.18
CA VAL A 1057 13.05 -39.73 -8.28
C VAL A 1057 12.65 -41.16 -7.92
N PRO A 1058 11.67 -41.38 -7.00
CA PRO A 1058 11.25 -42.73 -6.64
C PRO A 1058 10.46 -43.36 -7.79
N ALA A 1059 10.85 -44.55 -8.23
CA ALA A 1059 10.03 -45.36 -9.14
C ALA A 1059 9.06 -46.27 -8.34
N ARG A 1060 9.43 -46.59 -7.11
CA ARG A 1060 8.61 -47.33 -6.13
C ARG A 1060 8.74 -46.68 -4.75
N TRP A 1061 7.79 -46.97 -3.87
CA TRP A 1061 7.76 -46.42 -2.50
C TRP A 1061 9.04 -46.72 -1.70
N GLU A 1062 9.67 -47.85 -1.95
CA GLU A 1062 10.90 -48.29 -1.27
C GLU A 1062 12.11 -47.41 -1.62
N ASP A 1063 12.12 -46.78 -2.80
CA ASP A 1063 13.21 -45.89 -3.24
C ASP A 1063 13.25 -44.59 -2.43
N MET A 1064 12.15 -44.25 -1.72
CA MET A 1064 12.06 -43.05 -0.90
C MET A 1064 12.88 -43.14 0.40
N LYS A 1065 13.25 -44.36 0.84
CA LYS A 1065 14.03 -44.57 2.08
C LYS A 1065 15.37 -43.84 2.09
N GLY A 1066 15.93 -43.52 0.91
CA GLY A 1066 17.16 -42.75 0.80
C GLY A 1066 17.05 -41.29 1.27
N TYR A 1067 15.84 -40.74 1.40
CA TYR A 1067 15.63 -39.32 1.73
C TYR A 1067 14.34 -39.05 2.54
N ILE A 1068 13.57 -40.08 2.89
CA ILE A 1068 12.55 -40.09 3.95
C ILE A 1068 12.86 -41.29 4.84
N LYS A 1069 13.40 -41.04 6.03
CA LYS A 1069 13.93 -42.11 6.90
C LYS A 1069 12.87 -42.93 7.63
N ASP A 1070 11.73 -42.33 7.92
CA ASP A 1070 10.68 -42.96 8.72
C ASP A 1070 9.76 -43.82 7.84
N ASP A 1071 9.84 -45.14 8.02
CA ASP A 1071 9.02 -46.12 7.30
C ASP A 1071 7.51 -45.90 7.52
N MET A 1072 7.09 -45.42 8.70
CA MET A 1072 5.68 -45.10 8.95
C MET A 1072 5.19 -43.94 8.08
N ILE A 1073 6.04 -42.94 7.83
CA ILE A 1073 5.71 -41.81 6.95
C ILE A 1073 5.52 -42.32 5.51
N ILE A 1074 6.41 -43.20 5.03
CA ILE A 1074 6.29 -43.80 3.70
C ILE A 1074 4.99 -44.61 3.59
N GLN A 1075 4.63 -45.40 4.61
CA GLN A 1075 3.37 -46.16 4.60
C GLN A 1075 2.14 -45.26 4.62
N LYS A 1076 2.15 -44.15 5.38
CA LYS A 1076 1.08 -43.15 5.36
C LYS A 1076 0.94 -42.48 3.99
N LEU A 1077 2.05 -42.08 3.37
CA LEU A 1077 2.04 -41.53 2.02
C LEU A 1077 1.48 -42.53 1.00
N ARG A 1078 1.90 -43.81 1.10
CA ARG A 1078 1.37 -44.91 0.27
C ARG A 1078 -0.14 -45.07 0.42
N GLY A 1079 -0.64 -45.08 1.65
CA GLY A 1079 -2.08 -45.19 1.94
C GLY A 1079 -2.90 -43.98 1.47
N LEU A 1080 -2.33 -42.78 1.49
CA LEU A 1080 -3.03 -41.54 1.11
C LEU A 1080 -2.98 -41.26 -0.40
N TYR A 1081 -1.82 -41.41 -1.04
CA TYR A 1081 -1.59 -40.96 -2.42
C TYR A 1081 -1.61 -42.08 -3.47
N GLY A 1082 -1.50 -43.35 -3.04
CA GLY A 1082 -1.45 -44.52 -3.93
C GLY A 1082 -0.11 -44.70 -4.63
N VAL A 1083 0.36 -43.67 -5.36
CA VAL A 1083 1.66 -43.63 -6.04
C VAL A 1083 2.47 -42.36 -5.71
N PRO A 1084 3.83 -42.41 -5.70
CA PRO A 1084 4.67 -41.26 -5.39
C PRO A 1084 4.45 -40.03 -6.29
N GLU A 1085 4.09 -40.26 -7.56
CA GLU A 1085 3.86 -39.21 -8.57
C GLU A 1085 2.66 -38.32 -8.25
N ASN A 1086 1.78 -38.73 -7.34
CA ASN A 1086 0.63 -37.94 -6.90
C ASN A 1086 0.95 -37.04 -5.69
N ILE A 1087 2.11 -37.18 -5.06
CA ILE A 1087 2.45 -36.43 -3.83
C ILE A 1087 2.50 -34.93 -4.15
N ASP A 1088 1.68 -34.14 -3.44
CA ASP A 1088 1.70 -32.68 -3.54
C ASP A 1088 3.07 -32.12 -3.13
N LEU A 1089 3.62 -31.13 -3.86
CA LEU A 1089 4.97 -30.59 -3.62
C LEU A 1089 5.22 -30.22 -2.15
N TRP A 1090 4.27 -29.52 -1.53
CA TRP A 1090 4.44 -29.08 -0.15
C TRP A 1090 4.56 -30.26 0.82
N VAL A 1091 3.74 -31.29 0.63
CA VAL A 1091 3.74 -32.50 1.48
C VAL A 1091 5.07 -33.24 1.35
N GLY A 1092 5.49 -33.52 0.11
CA GLY A 1092 6.77 -34.22 -0.13
C GLY A 1092 7.97 -33.44 0.41
N GLY A 1093 8.02 -32.12 0.23
CA GLY A 1093 9.14 -31.30 0.69
C GLY A 1093 9.27 -31.17 2.21
N ILE A 1094 8.16 -31.16 2.97
CA ILE A 1094 8.23 -31.06 4.44
C ILE A 1094 8.61 -32.38 5.12
N VAL A 1095 8.30 -33.52 4.51
CA VAL A 1095 8.64 -34.86 5.07
C VAL A 1095 10.05 -35.33 4.72
N GLU A 1096 10.72 -34.67 3.78
CA GLU A 1096 12.12 -34.96 3.45
C GLU A 1096 13.01 -34.85 4.68
N GLU A 1097 14.02 -35.73 4.71
CA GLU A 1097 15.15 -35.57 5.61
C GLU A 1097 15.82 -34.21 5.35
N LYS A 1098 16.07 -33.49 6.44
CA LYS A 1098 16.64 -32.14 6.37
C LYS A 1098 18.08 -32.20 5.89
N ILE A 1099 18.51 -31.20 5.12
CA ILE A 1099 19.94 -31.05 4.80
C ILE A 1099 20.74 -30.84 6.09
N GLU A 1100 22.04 -31.09 6.04
CA GLU A 1100 22.90 -31.05 7.22
C GLU A 1100 22.76 -29.71 7.98
N ASN A 1101 22.31 -29.81 9.24
CA ASN A 1101 22.00 -28.68 10.13
C ASN A 1101 20.94 -27.68 9.63
N GLY A 1102 20.31 -27.92 8.48
CA GLY A 1102 19.29 -27.05 7.89
C GLY A 1102 17.86 -27.36 8.37
N LEU A 1103 16.91 -26.52 7.94
CA LEU A 1103 15.50 -26.60 8.37
C LEU A 1103 14.56 -27.21 7.32
N PHE A 1104 15.07 -27.57 6.15
CA PHE A 1104 14.31 -28.18 5.06
C PHE A 1104 15.13 -29.22 4.30
N GLY A 1105 14.44 -30.05 3.52
CA GLY A 1105 15.08 -31.07 2.69
C GLY A 1105 15.69 -30.55 1.39
N PRO A 1106 16.41 -31.39 0.64
CA PRO A 1106 17.14 -31.00 -0.56
C PRO A 1106 16.26 -30.42 -1.68
N THR A 1107 14.99 -30.85 -1.81
CA THR A 1107 14.10 -30.30 -2.85
C THR A 1107 13.75 -28.85 -2.57
N PHE A 1108 13.41 -28.54 -1.31
CA PHE A 1108 13.18 -27.16 -0.90
C PHE A 1108 14.46 -26.33 -0.90
N ALA A 1109 15.61 -26.91 -0.54
CA ALA A 1109 16.90 -26.23 -0.62
C ALA A 1109 17.23 -25.77 -2.05
N CYS A 1110 16.94 -26.62 -3.05
CA CYS A 1110 17.06 -26.28 -4.46
C CYS A 1110 16.13 -25.12 -4.87
N ILE A 1111 14.83 -25.20 -4.58
CA ILE A 1111 13.84 -24.18 -4.99
C ILE A 1111 14.10 -22.85 -4.28
N ILE A 1112 14.32 -22.88 -2.96
CA ILE A 1112 14.61 -21.69 -2.14
C ILE A 1112 15.95 -21.09 -2.58
N GLY A 1113 16.98 -21.92 -2.76
CA GLY A 1113 18.30 -21.47 -3.19
C GLY A 1113 18.29 -20.77 -4.54
N GLU A 1114 17.58 -21.34 -5.52
CA GLU A 1114 17.39 -20.74 -6.83
C GLU A 1114 16.67 -19.39 -6.73
N GLN A 1115 15.59 -19.29 -5.93
CA GLN A 1115 14.85 -18.04 -5.76
C GLN A 1115 15.72 -16.94 -5.15
N PHE A 1116 16.42 -17.21 -4.06
CA PHE A 1116 17.29 -16.22 -3.41
C PHE A 1116 18.46 -15.81 -4.31
N ARG A 1117 19.02 -16.74 -5.08
CA ARG A 1117 20.08 -16.45 -6.06
C ARG A 1117 19.57 -15.51 -7.15
N LYS A 1118 18.45 -15.85 -7.80
CA LYS A 1118 17.87 -15.03 -8.89
C LYS A 1118 17.43 -13.66 -8.39
N MET A 1119 16.86 -13.59 -7.20
CA MET A 1119 16.48 -12.33 -6.56
C MET A 1119 17.71 -11.44 -6.29
N ARG A 1120 18.83 -12.02 -5.82
CA ARG A 1120 20.07 -11.27 -5.58
C ARG A 1120 20.73 -10.82 -6.88
N ASP A 1121 20.93 -11.75 -7.80
CA ASP A 1121 21.74 -11.54 -9.01
C ASP A 1121 20.97 -10.73 -10.06
N GLY A 1122 19.63 -10.82 -10.08
CA GLY A 1122 18.75 -10.04 -10.95
C GLY A 1122 18.29 -8.69 -10.38
N ASP A 1123 18.81 -8.27 -9.22
CA ASP A 1123 18.46 -7.00 -8.59
C ASP A 1123 19.51 -5.91 -8.81
N ARG A 1124 19.19 -4.94 -9.68
CA ARG A 1124 20.07 -3.80 -10.00
C ARG A 1124 20.42 -2.93 -8.79
N PHE A 1125 19.64 -3.02 -7.72
CA PHE A 1125 19.82 -2.25 -6.50
C PHE A 1125 20.27 -3.13 -5.31
N TRP A 1126 20.77 -4.34 -5.59
CA TRP A 1126 21.42 -5.18 -4.59
C TRP A 1126 22.50 -4.40 -3.85
N TYR A 1127 22.51 -4.48 -2.52
CA TYR A 1127 23.32 -3.57 -1.69
C TYR A 1127 24.84 -3.69 -1.90
N GLU A 1128 25.36 -4.84 -2.34
CA GLU A 1128 26.79 -5.02 -2.65
C GLU A 1128 27.15 -4.65 -4.10
N LYS A 1129 26.18 -4.26 -4.94
CA LYS A 1129 26.46 -3.88 -6.32
C LYS A 1129 27.15 -2.51 -6.37
N ASP A 1130 28.23 -2.44 -7.14
CA ASP A 1130 28.94 -1.18 -7.40
C ASP A 1130 27.99 -0.07 -7.90
N GLY A 1131 28.16 1.10 -7.29
CA GLY A 1131 27.36 2.29 -7.54
C GLY A 1131 26.05 2.38 -6.75
N VAL A 1132 25.63 1.34 -6.02
CA VAL A 1132 24.45 1.42 -5.14
C VAL A 1132 24.82 2.14 -3.84
N PHE A 1133 25.90 1.73 -3.17
CA PHE A 1133 26.48 2.43 -2.02
C PHE A 1133 27.97 2.70 -2.27
N THR A 1134 28.51 3.72 -1.60
CA THR A 1134 29.97 3.91 -1.56
C THR A 1134 30.63 2.79 -0.74
N GLN A 1135 31.94 2.59 -0.88
CA GLN A 1135 32.65 1.57 -0.09
C GLN A 1135 32.60 1.85 1.42
N GLU A 1136 32.63 3.12 1.83
CA GLU A 1136 32.46 3.53 3.22
C GLU A 1136 31.05 3.20 3.74
N GLN A 1137 30.02 3.52 2.96
CA GLN A 1137 28.63 3.18 3.29
C GLN A 1137 28.43 1.67 3.38
N LEU A 1138 28.98 0.91 2.44
CA LEU A 1138 28.88 -0.55 2.43
C LEU A 1138 29.60 -1.17 3.64
N LYS A 1139 30.76 -0.64 4.04
CA LYS A 1139 31.46 -1.06 5.25
C LYS A 1139 30.59 -0.89 6.50
N GLU A 1140 29.85 0.22 6.59
CA GLU A 1140 28.95 0.48 7.72
C GLU A 1140 27.70 -0.40 7.67
N ILE A 1141 27.09 -0.63 6.49
CA ILE A 1141 25.95 -1.56 6.33
C ILE A 1141 26.33 -2.98 6.78
N LYS A 1142 27.55 -3.44 6.47
CA LYS A 1142 28.04 -4.78 6.82
C LYS A 1142 28.24 -5.02 8.32
N LYS A 1143 28.05 -4.01 9.17
CA LYS A 1143 28.05 -4.15 10.63
C LYS A 1143 26.66 -4.42 11.20
N VAL A 1144 25.62 -4.23 10.40
CA VAL A 1144 24.24 -4.26 10.87
C VAL A 1144 23.82 -5.68 11.23
N THR A 1145 23.35 -5.87 12.46
CA THR A 1145 22.73 -7.12 12.90
C THR A 1145 21.30 -6.86 13.36
N LEU A 1146 20.45 -7.89 13.30
CA LEU A 1146 19.10 -7.79 13.86
C LEU A 1146 19.15 -7.55 15.39
N ALA A 1147 20.18 -8.06 16.09
CA ALA A 1147 20.42 -7.75 17.50
C ALA A 1147 20.54 -6.24 17.75
N ARG A 1148 21.36 -5.54 16.95
CA ARG A 1148 21.54 -4.09 17.06
C ARG A 1148 20.25 -3.32 16.79
N LEU A 1149 19.48 -3.74 15.79
CA LEU A 1149 18.18 -3.13 15.49
C LEU A 1149 17.21 -3.26 16.66
N LEU A 1150 17.15 -4.42 17.31
CA LEU A 1150 16.30 -4.64 18.49
C LEU A 1150 16.77 -3.79 19.68
N CYS A 1151 18.08 -3.66 19.92
CA CYS A 1151 18.61 -2.79 20.96
C CYS A 1151 18.30 -1.29 20.70
N ASP A 1152 18.45 -0.83 19.45
CA ASP A 1152 18.20 0.58 19.10
C ASP A 1152 16.71 0.94 19.24
N ASN A 1153 15.82 0.00 18.95
CA ASN A 1153 14.41 0.26 18.74
C ASN A 1153 13.46 -0.37 19.77
N GLY A 1154 13.91 -1.31 20.62
CA GLY A 1154 13.15 -1.84 21.76
C GLY A 1154 12.97 -0.79 22.86
N ASP A 1155 11.90 -0.84 23.63
CA ASP A 1155 11.62 0.15 24.69
C ASP A 1155 12.64 0.07 25.84
N GLU A 1156 12.99 -1.16 26.25
CA GLU A 1156 13.85 -1.52 27.40
C GLU A 1156 14.67 -2.81 27.12
N ILE A 1157 15.06 -3.07 25.86
CA ILE A 1157 15.99 -4.17 25.54
C ILE A 1157 17.43 -3.71 25.82
N ASP A 1158 17.98 -4.13 26.95
CA ASP A 1158 19.34 -3.82 27.42
C ASP A 1158 20.32 -4.99 27.23
N ARG A 1159 19.80 -6.23 27.21
CA ARG A 1159 20.57 -7.45 27.02
C ARG A 1159 20.08 -8.28 25.84
N ILE A 1160 21.01 -8.76 25.04
CA ILE A 1160 20.77 -9.52 23.82
C ILE A 1160 21.97 -10.40 23.46
N GLN A 1161 21.74 -11.49 22.74
CA GLN A 1161 22.81 -12.27 22.12
C GLN A 1161 23.30 -11.62 20.83
N LYS A 1162 24.55 -11.90 20.43
CA LYS A 1162 25.16 -11.35 19.21
C LYS A 1162 24.39 -11.71 17.94
N ASP A 1163 23.94 -12.96 17.85
CA ASP A 1163 23.09 -13.43 16.76
C ASP A 1163 21.75 -13.90 17.31
N VAL A 1164 20.71 -13.11 17.08
CA VAL A 1164 19.36 -13.36 17.60
C VAL A 1164 18.71 -14.63 17.05
N PHE A 1165 19.25 -15.21 15.97
CA PHE A 1165 18.79 -16.48 15.42
C PHE A 1165 19.25 -17.68 16.24
N MET A 1166 20.29 -17.50 17.07
CA MET A 1166 20.78 -18.52 17.98
C MET A 1166 20.06 -18.43 19.33
N TYR A 1167 19.74 -19.59 19.89
CA TYR A 1167 19.16 -19.72 21.23
C TYR A 1167 20.26 -20.10 22.23
N PRO A 1168 20.68 -19.19 23.13
CA PRO A 1168 21.82 -19.42 24.01
C PRO A 1168 21.43 -20.07 25.34
N GLY A 1169 20.15 -20.38 25.59
CA GLY A 1169 19.64 -20.88 26.88
C GLY A 1169 18.67 -19.91 27.54
N LYS A 1170 18.16 -20.27 28.72
CA LYS A 1170 17.16 -19.46 29.45
C LYS A 1170 17.80 -18.46 30.41
N GLU A 1171 19.06 -18.70 30.77
CA GLU A 1171 19.79 -17.95 31.77
C GLU A 1171 20.12 -16.54 31.25
N LYS A 1172 19.79 -15.51 32.03
CA LYS A 1172 19.98 -14.10 31.67
C LYS A 1172 21.45 -13.77 31.39
N GLU A 1173 22.36 -14.49 32.05
CA GLU A 1173 23.80 -14.36 31.93
C GLU A 1173 24.31 -14.71 30.53
N ASN A 1174 23.56 -15.52 29.77
CA ASN A 1174 23.93 -15.90 28.41
C ASN A 1174 23.68 -14.78 27.38
N TYR A 1175 23.05 -13.68 27.79
CA TYR A 1175 22.76 -12.52 26.97
C TYR A 1175 23.71 -11.38 27.33
N GLY A 1176 24.51 -10.94 26.36
CA GLY A 1176 25.44 -9.80 26.51
C GLY A 1176 24.71 -8.47 26.57
N THR A 1177 25.42 -7.38 26.81
CA THR A 1177 24.82 -6.03 26.84
C THR A 1177 24.66 -5.48 25.42
N CYS A 1178 23.69 -4.60 25.21
CA CYS A 1178 23.53 -3.91 23.94
C CYS A 1178 24.77 -3.09 23.55
N GLU A 1179 25.60 -2.64 24.49
CA GLU A 1179 26.84 -1.90 24.21
C GLU A 1179 27.89 -2.74 23.47
N GLU A 1180 27.85 -4.06 23.59
CA GLU A 1180 28.76 -4.99 22.89
C GLU A 1180 28.41 -5.19 21.41
N THR A 1181 27.23 -4.71 20.97
CA THR A 1181 26.80 -4.81 19.57
C THR A 1181 27.21 -3.56 18.79
N GLU A 1182 27.95 -3.76 17.70
CA GLU A 1182 28.47 -2.65 16.89
C GLU A 1182 27.33 -1.82 16.27
N MET A 1183 27.45 -0.50 16.32
CA MET A 1183 26.52 0.44 15.70
C MET A 1183 27.02 0.86 14.31
N MET A 1184 26.11 0.90 13.34
CA MET A 1184 26.37 1.51 12.05
C MET A 1184 26.59 3.02 12.20
N ASN A 1185 27.71 3.52 11.66
CA ASN A 1185 28.00 4.96 11.66
C ASN A 1185 27.40 5.66 10.44
N LEU A 1186 26.34 6.44 10.66
CA LEU A 1186 25.67 7.19 9.58
C LEU A 1186 26.51 8.33 9.00
N MET A 1187 27.66 8.70 9.59
CA MET A 1187 28.55 9.73 9.04
C MET A 1187 29.01 9.46 7.61
N ALA A 1188 29.01 8.19 7.17
CA ALA A 1188 29.26 7.82 5.76
C ALA A 1188 28.18 8.33 4.77
N TRP A 1189 27.07 8.89 5.26
CA TRP A 1189 26.03 9.57 4.47
C TRP A 1189 26.05 11.09 4.65
N ASN A 1190 27.04 11.65 5.35
CA ASN A 1190 27.22 13.10 5.45
C ASN A 1190 27.70 13.65 4.11
N LYS A 1191 26.99 14.63 3.53
CA LYS A 1191 27.38 15.27 2.28
C LYS A 1191 27.39 16.79 2.41
N CYS A 1192 28.44 17.43 1.89
CA CYS A 1192 28.56 18.89 1.87
C CYS A 1192 27.65 19.57 0.82
N CYS A 1193 27.38 18.92 -0.32
CA CYS A 1193 26.46 19.36 -1.38
C CYS A 1193 25.83 18.12 -2.05
N ASP A 1194 24.58 18.20 -2.51
CA ASP A 1194 23.88 17.08 -3.16
C ASP A 1194 23.67 17.36 -4.65
N ASP A 1195 23.90 16.34 -5.48
CA ASP A 1195 23.43 16.30 -6.87
C ASP A 1195 21.90 16.10 -6.87
N VAL A 1196 21.14 17.17 -6.62
CA VAL A 1196 19.67 17.10 -6.58
C VAL A 1196 19.16 16.81 -7.99
N CYS A 1197 18.45 15.69 -8.12
CA CYS A 1197 17.83 15.25 -9.36
C CYS A 1197 16.65 16.19 -9.73
N PRO A 1198 16.66 16.89 -10.87
CA PRO A 1198 15.64 17.89 -11.21
C PRO A 1198 14.20 17.34 -11.29
N THR A 1199 14.02 16.05 -11.59
CA THR A 1199 12.70 15.39 -11.66
C THR A 1199 12.09 15.10 -10.29
N MET A 1200 12.92 14.96 -9.26
CA MET A 1200 12.48 14.86 -7.86
C MET A 1200 11.84 16.18 -7.42
N LEU A 1201 12.40 17.31 -7.87
CA LEU A 1201 11.86 18.67 -7.68
C LEU A 1201 10.47 18.84 -8.31
N ASP A 1202 10.20 18.20 -9.44
CA ASP A 1202 8.90 18.30 -10.13
C ASP A 1202 7.80 17.44 -9.47
N ARG A 1203 8.16 16.31 -8.83
CA ARG A 1203 7.24 15.55 -7.95
C ARG A 1203 6.94 16.32 -6.66
N ILE A 1204 7.94 17.01 -6.11
CA ILE A 1204 7.83 17.90 -4.93
C ILE A 1204 6.86 19.07 -5.20
N LEU A 1205 6.85 19.63 -6.41
CA LEU A 1205 5.96 20.74 -6.78
C LEU A 1205 4.51 20.30 -7.02
N ARG A 1206 4.27 19.04 -7.42
CA ARG A 1206 2.91 18.50 -7.63
C ARG A 1206 2.24 18.03 -6.33
N SER A 1207 3.01 17.65 -5.31
CA SER A 1207 2.47 17.27 -3.99
C SER A 1207 2.27 18.46 -3.05
N ARG A 1208 2.87 19.63 -3.33
CA ARG A 1208 2.74 20.85 -2.52
C ARG A 1208 1.88 21.92 -3.18
N HIS A 1209 0.62 22.01 -2.76
CA HIS A 1209 -0.02 23.32 -2.66
C HIS A 1209 0.14 23.87 -1.22
N ARG A 1210 0.73 25.07 -1.18
CA ARG A 1210 0.84 26.06 -0.07
C ARG A 1210 2.18 26.08 0.69
N GLY A 1211 3.03 27.02 0.27
CA GLY A 1211 3.79 27.87 1.18
C GLY A 1211 5.15 27.33 1.65
N SER A 1212 6.18 27.38 0.82
CA SER A 1212 7.58 27.58 1.27
C SER A 1212 8.48 27.83 0.06
N ARG A 1213 9.16 28.98 0.03
CA ARG A 1213 10.26 29.26 -0.92
C ARG A 1213 11.56 28.78 -0.28
N LEU A 1214 12.33 27.93 -0.96
CA LEU A 1214 13.72 27.66 -0.62
C LEU A 1214 14.59 28.67 -1.39
N HIS A 1215 15.30 29.53 -0.65
CA HIS A 1215 16.35 30.39 -1.18
C HIS A 1215 17.67 29.59 -1.22
N GLY A 1216 18.37 29.54 -2.36
CA GLY A 1216 19.77 29.09 -2.34
C GLY A 1216 20.42 28.45 -3.58
N CYS A 1217 19.73 28.24 -4.70
CA CYS A 1217 20.35 27.67 -5.90
C CYS A 1217 20.26 28.61 -7.11
N ASN A 1218 21.37 28.79 -7.83
CA ASN A 1218 21.32 29.32 -9.20
C ASN A 1218 21.11 28.19 -10.21
N GLN A 1219 20.91 28.55 -11.48
CA GLN A 1219 20.51 27.64 -12.56
C GLN A 1219 21.51 26.50 -12.90
N ASN A 1220 22.69 26.47 -12.27
CA ASN A 1220 23.71 25.43 -12.49
C ASN A 1220 24.04 24.60 -11.23
N GLY A 1221 23.29 24.73 -10.13
CA GLY A 1221 23.37 23.80 -9.00
C GLY A 1221 24.59 23.93 -8.07
N LEU A 1222 25.35 25.03 -8.12
CA LEU A 1222 26.47 25.26 -7.19
C LEU A 1222 26.08 26.23 -6.07
N TRP A 1223 26.41 25.85 -4.83
CA TRP A 1223 26.23 26.65 -3.61
C TRP A 1223 27.44 27.57 -3.37
N ARG A 1224 27.23 28.76 -2.77
CA ARG A 1224 28.30 29.66 -2.35
C ARG A 1224 27.94 30.39 -1.05
N PRO A 1225 28.86 30.51 -0.07
CA PRO A 1225 28.67 31.40 1.07
C PRO A 1225 29.02 32.85 0.71
N GLU A 1226 28.40 33.81 1.43
CA GLU A 1226 28.68 35.25 1.28
C GLU A 1226 30.17 35.57 1.53
N GLY A 1227 30.79 36.28 0.57
CA GLY A 1227 32.14 36.86 0.73
C GLY A 1227 33.26 36.29 -0.16
N ALA A 1228 33.04 35.26 -0.98
CA ALA A 1228 34.09 34.71 -1.85
C ALA A 1228 34.21 35.43 -3.23
N LYS A 1229 35.45 35.65 -3.73
CA LYS A 1229 35.72 36.25 -5.07
C LYS A 1229 35.56 35.23 -6.20
N TRP A 1230 34.93 35.60 -7.32
CA TRP A 1230 34.72 34.74 -8.50
C TRP A 1230 36.04 34.24 -9.08
N ILE A 1231 36.16 32.93 -9.35
CA ILE A 1231 37.25 32.36 -10.16
C ILE A 1231 36.74 32.27 -11.61
N PRO A 1232 37.53 32.66 -12.63
CA PRO A 1232 37.12 32.63 -14.04
C PRO A 1232 36.83 31.21 -14.56
N PRO A 1233 35.99 31.06 -15.59
CA PRO A 1233 35.43 29.78 -16.08
C PRO A 1233 36.43 28.79 -16.73
N ASN A 1234 37.73 29.09 -16.75
CA ASN A 1234 38.74 28.27 -17.44
C ASN A 1234 39.70 27.51 -16.49
N GLU A 1235 39.53 27.61 -15.18
CA GLU A 1235 40.31 26.86 -14.19
C GLU A 1235 39.45 25.74 -13.59
N TYR A 1236 39.71 24.50 -13.99
CA TYR A 1236 39.08 23.33 -13.38
C TYR A 1236 39.74 23.04 -12.04
N CYS A 1237 38.95 23.00 -10.97
CA CYS A 1237 39.38 22.45 -9.69
C CYS A 1237 39.60 20.95 -9.86
N THR A 1238 40.84 20.47 -9.73
CA THR A 1238 41.18 19.07 -9.99
C THR A 1238 41.11 18.20 -8.74
N GLU A 1239 41.32 18.77 -7.55
CA GLU A 1239 41.13 18.08 -6.27
C GLU A 1239 40.63 19.06 -5.18
N CYS A 1240 39.60 18.63 -4.44
CA CYS A 1240 39.13 19.30 -3.23
C CYS A 1240 39.56 18.49 -2.01
N VAL A 1241 40.35 19.09 -1.12
CA VAL A 1241 40.74 18.46 0.14
C VAL A 1241 40.05 19.18 1.29
N CYS A 1242 39.35 18.41 2.12
CA CYS A 1242 38.69 18.91 3.32
C CYS A 1242 39.62 18.76 4.52
N GLN A 1243 39.91 19.87 5.21
CA GLN A 1243 40.59 19.86 6.49
C GLN A 1243 39.75 20.65 7.51
N GLY A 1244 39.05 19.92 8.39
CA GLY A 1244 38.12 20.51 9.35
C GLY A 1244 36.89 21.14 8.69
N SER A 1245 36.54 22.37 9.07
CA SER A 1245 35.36 23.11 8.57
C SER A 1245 35.63 23.97 7.32
N ARG A 1246 36.80 23.84 6.69
CA ARG A 1246 37.18 24.60 5.49
C ARG A 1246 37.47 23.67 4.31
N VAL A 1247 37.02 24.10 3.13
CA VAL A 1247 37.24 23.41 1.85
C VAL A 1247 38.36 24.14 1.12
N TRP A 1248 39.40 23.40 0.73
CA TRP A 1248 40.49 23.90 -0.10
C TRP A 1248 40.39 23.29 -1.49
N CYS A 1249 40.56 24.12 -2.51
CA CYS A 1249 40.50 23.77 -3.92
C CYS A 1249 41.84 24.12 -4.55
N SER A 1250 42.57 23.16 -5.12
CA SER A 1250 43.79 23.45 -5.89
C SER A 1250 43.49 23.61 -7.37
N THR A 1251 44.19 24.56 -8.00
CA THR A 1251 44.18 24.73 -9.46
C THR A 1251 45.38 24.04 -10.09
N LYS A 1252 45.34 23.80 -11.40
CA LYS A 1252 46.38 23.06 -12.13
C LYS A 1252 47.77 23.72 -12.08
N GLU A 1253 47.86 25.01 -11.76
CA GLU A 1253 49.12 25.75 -11.62
C GLU A 1253 49.79 25.50 -10.26
N ASP A 1254 49.02 25.30 -9.19
CA ASP A 1254 49.53 25.03 -7.83
C ASP A 1254 50.25 23.67 -7.71
N CYS A 1255 49.93 22.72 -8.60
CA CYS A 1255 50.55 21.39 -8.62
C CYS A 1255 51.90 21.34 -9.35
N SER A 1256 52.35 22.45 -9.95
CA SER A 1256 53.58 22.49 -10.75
C SER A 1256 54.83 22.97 -9.99
N ASP A 1257 54.66 23.58 -8.82
CA ASP A 1257 55.77 24.14 -8.05
C ASP A 1257 56.13 23.25 -6.85
N ASN A 1258 57.25 22.53 -6.99
CA ASN A 1258 57.69 21.48 -6.06
C ASN A 1258 58.29 22.03 -4.75
N ARG A 1259 57.85 23.21 -4.29
CA ARG A 1259 58.41 23.93 -3.13
C ARG A 1259 57.38 24.78 -2.38
N SER A 1260 56.53 24.17 -1.56
CA SER A 1260 56.21 24.65 -0.19
C SER A 1260 55.05 23.84 0.42
N PRO A 1261 55.13 23.41 1.69
CA PRO A 1261 53.99 22.84 2.39
C PRO A 1261 52.97 23.94 2.75
N PHE A 1262 51.70 23.66 2.48
CA PHE A 1262 50.54 24.53 2.71
C PHE A 1262 50.45 25.04 4.16
N LYS A 1263 50.16 26.33 4.35
CA LYS A 1263 49.79 26.96 5.63
C LYS A 1263 48.40 27.58 5.53
#